data_AF-A0ABD3A442-F1
#
_entry.id   AF-A0ABD3A442-F1
#
_cell.length_a   1.000
_cell.length_b   1.000
_cell.length_c   1.000
_cell.angle_alpha   90.00
_cell.angle_beta   90.00
_cell.angle_gamma   90.00
#
_symmetry.space_group_name_H-M   'P 1'
#
loop_
_entity.id
_entity.type
_entity.pdbx_description
1 polymer ?
#
loop_
_entity_poly.entity_id
_entity_poly.type
_entity_poly.pdbx_seq_one_letter_code
_entity_poly.pdbx_strand_id
1 'polypeptide(L)'
;MQSQQEISSNPTPSTENSSTPVFLDTPVPPSNENEPVQLQNITVEDTNVMGATGEVPKQNQQNEDGQNLETFQVKKRCKKSEAWNDFKDVVVDGVKKVECIHCKSKLAKNATGTTSSMIRHRQTCVIRKMSLRQAVQQTKINFQPTDAAVLPIPPLHFGKFDMEKMREAAAHWVLMHEHPFSILEEEGFNFMMKLGLPDWQKISRNTSKVDCVAVYELEKKKLKNLLKNKRVLSFVHIPPPRRGVEISDAIFKCLKEWGIENKIFTISVDNASNNDMAIRLLKDTFSISKNLVCSGKLFHVRCCAHILNLMVQDGLSQIVDITDNIRESVEFVNRSDGRLLLFADIVQQLRLPGRKLIYDCRTRWNSTFEMLTTFEMLSCAIKFKEVFPRFRDRDPHYDCCPSEEDWENISKVRTVHFELYDEYVAANDHDQLRKKKISQVGDSSMDAIISSSTSGWNDFDDFLRQSETFEPQKSELVDYLEKGPQKNGPNANPWWQNWLNHGGDIYNRRYASGETKISPSTASHLRLKWKFNAGGYVTATPAIYDGILYFTSWNGYAYAVKARDGSLVWKKNLTELTGIRGGQALGWNTTIARATPTIAGDDMLIMGITGPAYVIAVKRTTGKLIWSTKVEGHPYAVITMSGTYYKGNFYVGVSSLEELASIEECCTFRGSLVKLDARTGHIMWKTFMLPDNHGKQGEYAGAAIWGSSPSIDDPRNLVYIATGNLYSAPKRIQECQEKLNNQTIPPTQPDKCIEPDNHSDSIMALDMNSGKIRWYRQLGGYDVWFLACANLSTPNCPTGPNPDADFGEEPMMLSVYINGTKRDIVVAVQKSGFAWALDRNNGKIIWFTEAGPGGTSGGGTWGAATDTKRIYTNIANSNHLNFILLPSNKVTTGGGWVAMDAPTGKILWSTADPKNATTNPVTIANGVLLGGSTYPTGPVYAINAKDGKILWSYETGASVFGGMSVSNGCMYVGNGYRAPAYTSGTYLFAFCTETP
;
A
#
# COMPACT_ATOMS: atom_id res chain seq x y z
N MET A 1 32.36 60.65 -2.71
CA MET A 1 33.18 61.53 -1.85
C MET A 1 34.24 60.70 -1.15
N GLN A 2 35.32 61.33 -0.67
CA GLN A 2 36.57 60.69 -0.26
C GLN A 2 36.53 59.99 1.11
N SER A 3 37.67 59.36 1.42
CA SER A 3 38.15 58.70 2.65
C SER A 3 37.84 57.20 2.71
N GLN A 4 38.83 56.28 2.68
CA GLN A 4 40.01 56.12 3.57
C GLN A 4 39.57 55.81 5.02
N GLN A 5 40.16 54.85 5.74
CA GLN A 5 41.56 54.42 5.65
C GLN A 5 41.79 52.94 6.05
N GLU A 6 42.99 52.46 5.79
CA GLU A 6 43.49 51.10 6.04
C GLU A 6 43.67 50.78 7.54
N ILE A 7 43.87 49.49 7.90
CA ILE A 7 45.18 48.98 8.34
C ILE A 7 45.15 47.47 8.65
N SER A 8 46.20 46.80 8.21
CA SER A 8 46.55 45.39 8.33
C SER A 8 46.64 44.80 9.75
N SER A 9 46.50 43.47 9.90
CA SER A 9 47.66 42.58 10.19
C SER A 9 47.30 41.08 10.29
N ASN A 10 48.04 40.26 9.54
CA ASN A 10 48.42 38.87 9.87
C ASN A 10 49.80 38.94 10.61
N PRO A 11 50.40 37.88 11.25
CA PRO A 11 50.24 36.45 10.92
C PRO A 11 50.41 35.36 12.04
N THR A 12 49.77 34.20 11.84
CA THR A 12 50.26 32.81 12.13
C THR A 12 50.76 32.45 13.57
N PRO A 13 51.38 31.27 13.84
CA PRO A 13 50.64 30.14 14.41
C PRO A 13 51.25 29.52 15.69
N SER A 14 50.56 28.57 16.33
CA SER A 14 51.21 27.64 17.29
C SER A 14 50.56 26.24 17.31
N THR A 15 51.41 25.24 17.52
CA THR A 15 51.12 23.81 17.60
C THR A 15 51.21 23.32 19.05
N GLU A 16 50.46 22.28 19.45
CA GLU A 16 51.00 20.99 19.95
C GLU A 16 49.98 20.04 20.64
N ASN A 17 50.06 18.76 20.26
CA ASN A 17 50.06 17.53 21.06
C ASN A 17 49.04 17.24 22.19
N SER A 18 48.21 16.22 21.92
CA SER A 18 48.24 14.89 22.57
C SER A 18 48.32 14.76 24.12
N SER A 19 47.35 14.06 24.72
CA SER A 19 47.64 12.98 25.70
C SER A 19 46.45 12.04 25.95
N THR A 20 46.73 10.73 25.92
CA THR A 20 45.90 9.66 26.49
C THR A 20 46.26 9.42 27.97
N PRO A 21 45.42 8.67 28.70
CA PRO A 21 45.95 7.76 29.72
C PRO A 21 45.50 6.31 29.52
N VAL A 22 46.41 5.39 29.85
CA VAL A 22 46.26 3.92 29.92
C VAL A 22 46.60 3.52 31.35
N PHE A 23 45.97 2.47 31.92
CA PHE A 23 46.66 1.48 32.77
C PHE A 23 45.86 0.17 32.91
N LEU A 24 46.60 -0.93 33.13
CA LEU A 24 46.17 -2.33 33.21
C LEU A 24 45.62 -2.66 34.63
N ASP A 25 44.98 -3.79 34.96
CA ASP A 25 45.53 -5.16 34.95
C ASP A 25 44.50 -6.28 35.20
N THR A 26 44.91 -7.52 34.89
CA THR A 26 44.17 -8.79 35.13
C THR A 26 44.70 -9.55 36.35
N PRO A 27 43.98 -10.56 36.86
CA PRO A 27 44.55 -11.92 36.82
C PRO A 27 43.56 -13.06 36.55
N VAL A 28 44.08 -14.29 36.35
CA VAL A 28 43.37 -15.51 35.92
C VAL A 28 43.43 -16.62 37.04
N PRO A 29 43.10 -17.93 36.86
CA PRO A 29 42.25 -18.71 37.79
C PRO A 29 43.05 -19.71 38.67
N PRO A 30 42.43 -20.73 39.33
CA PRO A 30 42.35 -22.06 38.66
C PRO A 30 41.21 -23.05 39.06
N SER A 31 41.06 -24.07 38.21
CA SER A 31 40.86 -25.53 38.47
C SER A 31 39.60 -26.16 39.10
N ASN A 32 38.94 -26.97 38.25
CA ASN A 32 38.65 -28.42 38.37
C ASN A 32 37.50 -29.03 39.20
N GLU A 33 36.73 -29.86 38.46
CA GLU A 33 36.47 -31.30 38.68
C GLU A 33 35.11 -31.86 39.18
N ASN A 34 34.71 -32.94 38.47
CA ASN A 34 33.88 -34.10 38.85
C ASN A 34 32.34 -34.03 38.84
N GLU A 35 31.79 -34.56 37.74
CA GLU A 35 30.63 -35.48 37.67
C GLU A 35 30.83 -36.71 38.61
N PRO A 36 29.80 -37.56 38.96
CA PRO A 36 28.85 -38.13 38.00
C PRO A 36 27.44 -38.62 38.49
N VAL A 37 26.59 -39.00 37.51
CA VAL A 37 25.74 -40.23 37.44
C VAL A 37 24.49 -40.44 38.37
N GLN A 38 23.32 -40.29 37.72
CA GLN A 38 22.23 -41.28 37.51
C GLN A 38 21.16 -41.72 38.57
N LEU A 39 19.92 -41.68 38.04
CA LEU A 39 18.85 -42.72 37.99
C LEU A 39 17.88 -43.03 39.16
N GLN A 40 16.59 -43.00 38.74
CA GLN A 40 15.55 -44.03 38.91
C GLN A 40 14.55 -44.01 40.11
N ASN A 41 13.28 -43.84 39.72
CA ASN A 41 12.21 -44.88 39.79
C ASN A 41 11.02 -44.76 40.77
N ILE A 42 9.84 -44.55 40.16
CA ILE A 42 8.70 -45.51 40.09
C ILE A 42 7.61 -45.51 41.20
N THR A 43 6.49 -44.84 40.86
CA THR A 43 5.09 -45.36 40.74
C THR A 43 4.10 -45.50 41.91
N VAL A 44 2.82 -45.59 41.46
CA VAL A 44 1.65 -46.35 41.95
C VAL A 44 0.46 -45.53 42.53
N GLU A 45 -0.46 -45.22 41.60
CA GLU A 45 -1.89 -45.61 41.58
C GLU A 45 -2.93 -45.10 42.63
N ASP A 46 -4.00 -44.49 42.07
CA ASP A 46 -5.39 -45.01 42.05
C ASP A 46 -6.61 -44.39 42.76
N THR A 47 -7.61 -44.12 41.90
CA THR A 47 -9.06 -44.43 42.03
C THR A 47 -10.05 -43.53 42.82
N ASN A 48 -10.77 -42.72 42.03
CA ASN A 48 -12.22 -42.85 41.71
C ASN A 48 -13.41 -42.25 42.52
N VAL A 49 -14.43 -41.88 41.71
CA VAL A 49 -15.91 -41.94 41.88
C VAL A 49 -16.73 -40.74 42.43
N MET A 50 -17.41 -40.07 41.47
CA MET A 50 -18.80 -39.56 41.33
C MET A 50 -19.62 -38.86 42.46
N GLY A 51 -20.46 -37.89 42.05
CA GLY A 51 -21.85 -37.78 42.60
C GLY A 51 -22.59 -36.41 42.63
N ALA A 52 -23.41 -36.12 41.58
CA ALA A 52 -24.74 -35.45 41.60
C ALA A 52 -25.03 -33.99 42.15
N THR A 53 -25.70 -33.19 41.29
CA THR A 53 -26.90 -32.28 41.49
C THR A 53 -26.87 -31.10 42.51
N GLY A 54 -27.53 -29.93 42.33
CA GLY A 54 -28.37 -29.33 41.25
C GLY A 54 -28.91 -27.91 41.62
N GLU A 55 -29.68 -27.27 40.72
CA GLU A 55 -30.58 -26.08 40.91
C GLU A 55 -30.06 -24.60 40.98
N VAL A 56 -30.96 -23.68 40.56
CA VAL A 56 -30.84 -22.27 40.05
C VAL A 56 -32.31 -21.69 39.96
N PRO A 57 -32.68 -20.36 39.88
CA PRO A 57 -31.98 -19.03 39.90
C PRO A 57 -32.57 -17.94 40.88
N LYS A 58 -31.97 -16.73 40.98
CA LYS A 58 -32.56 -15.41 40.53
C LYS A 58 -31.90 -14.10 41.07
N GLN A 59 -31.67 -13.19 40.10
CA GLN A 59 -31.81 -11.71 40.08
C GLN A 59 -30.99 -10.73 40.96
N ASN A 60 -30.21 -9.91 40.22
CA ASN A 60 -30.25 -8.43 40.14
C ASN A 60 -29.10 -7.55 40.70
N GLN A 61 -28.54 -6.81 39.73
CA GLN A 61 -28.16 -5.38 39.72
C GLN A 61 -26.73 -4.92 40.08
N GLN A 62 -26.13 -4.35 39.01
CA GLN A 62 -25.32 -3.13 38.90
C GLN A 62 -23.78 -3.17 38.98
N ASN A 63 -23.23 -2.59 37.90
CA ASN A 63 -21.95 -1.88 37.71
C ASN A 63 -20.65 -2.68 37.82
N GLU A 64 -19.87 -2.68 36.72
CA GLU A 64 -18.51 -2.11 36.70
C GLU A 64 -17.96 -1.99 35.26
N ASP A 65 -16.94 -1.14 35.11
CA ASP A 65 -16.25 -0.79 33.87
C ASP A 65 -15.31 -1.88 33.33
N GLY A 66 -14.88 -1.71 32.07
CA GLY A 66 -13.64 -2.31 31.55
C GLY A 66 -13.76 -3.70 30.94
N GLN A 67 -14.02 -3.77 29.63
CA GLN A 67 -13.82 -5.00 28.85
C GLN A 67 -12.33 -5.20 28.53
N ASN A 68 -11.61 -5.79 29.50
CA ASN A 68 -10.46 -6.63 29.19
C ASN A 68 -10.89 -7.72 28.19
N LEU A 69 -10.09 -7.99 27.16
CA LEU A 69 -10.28 -9.21 26.36
C LEU A 69 -9.97 -10.42 27.24
N GLU A 70 -10.97 -11.27 27.47
CA GLU A 70 -10.81 -12.53 28.19
C GLU A 70 -9.77 -13.42 27.49
N THR A 71 -8.84 -13.97 28.25
CA THR A 71 -7.75 -14.82 27.75
C THR A 71 -8.17 -16.28 27.62
N PHE A 72 -7.51 -17.01 26.73
CA PHE A 72 -7.63 -18.47 26.61
C PHE A 72 -7.33 -19.12 27.97
N GLN A 73 -8.35 -19.71 28.61
CA GLN A 73 -8.21 -20.46 29.86
C GLN A 73 -9.09 -21.71 29.89
N VAL A 74 -8.47 -22.85 30.17
CA VAL A 74 -9.18 -24.08 30.54
C VAL A 74 -9.48 -24.05 32.04
N LYS A 75 -10.75 -24.24 32.43
CA LYS A 75 -11.19 -24.12 33.83
C LYS A 75 -10.42 -25.03 34.80
N LYS A 76 -9.56 -24.44 35.63
CA LYS A 76 -9.09 -25.01 36.91
C LYS A 76 -9.75 -24.28 38.09
N ARG A 77 -9.94 -24.99 39.21
CA ARG A 77 -10.71 -24.52 40.38
C ARG A 77 -9.85 -23.62 41.29
N CYS A 78 -10.05 -22.31 41.25
CA CYS A 78 -9.23 -21.35 42.01
C CYS A 78 -9.46 -21.36 43.54
N LYS A 79 -8.39 -21.11 44.31
CA LYS A 79 -8.44 -20.80 45.75
C LYS A 79 -8.83 -19.32 45.93
N LYS A 80 -9.89 -19.03 46.71
CA LYS A 80 -10.63 -17.75 46.71
C LYS A 80 -9.99 -16.54 47.44
N SER A 81 -8.67 -16.44 47.63
CA SER A 81 -8.10 -15.33 48.44
C SER A 81 -6.69 -14.92 48.01
N GLU A 82 -6.46 -13.60 47.86
CA GLU A 82 -5.15 -13.01 47.49
C GLU A 82 -3.99 -13.39 48.40
N ALA A 83 -4.27 -13.80 49.64
CA ALA A 83 -3.24 -14.21 50.60
C ALA A 83 -2.32 -15.30 50.02
N TRP A 84 -2.85 -16.16 49.14
CA TRP A 84 -2.09 -17.25 48.51
C TRP A 84 -1.05 -16.79 47.49
N ASN A 85 -1.02 -15.52 47.08
CA ASN A 85 0.01 -14.98 46.18
C ASN A 85 1.38 -14.84 46.89
N ASP A 86 1.38 -14.75 48.22
CA ASP A 86 2.57 -14.48 49.03
C ASP A 86 2.94 -15.67 49.98
N PHE A 87 2.20 -16.79 49.91
CA PHE A 87 2.33 -17.94 50.83
C PHE A 87 2.16 -19.28 50.12
N LYS A 88 2.92 -20.30 50.57
CA LYS A 88 2.80 -21.70 50.12
C LYS A 88 2.45 -22.63 51.28
N ASP A 89 1.77 -23.73 50.98
CA ASP A 89 1.55 -24.83 51.93
C ASP A 89 2.89 -25.57 52.18
N VAL A 90 3.22 -25.88 53.43
CA VAL A 90 4.42 -26.65 53.83
C VAL A 90 4.06 -27.58 54.98
N VAL A 91 4.47 -28.85 54.92
CA VAL A 91 4.35 -29.78 56.05
C VAL A 91 5.64 -29.76 56.85
N VAL A 92 5.55 -29.56 58.16
CA VAL A 92 6.70 -29.61 59.08
C VAL A 92 6.25 -30.43 60.29
N ASP A 93 7.00 -31.48 60.59
CA ASP A 93 6.73 -32.44 61.69
C ASP A 93 5.31 -33.04 61.62
N GLY A 94 4.89 -33.44 60.42
CA GLY A 94 3.55 -33.98 60.14
C GLY A 94 2.41 -32.95 60.14
N VAL A 95 2.63 -31.74 60.66
CA VAL A 95 1.61 -30.69 60.75
C VAL A 95 1.62 -29.79 59.51
N LYS A 96 0.46 -29.63 58.86
CA LYS A 96 0.28 -28.72 57.73
C LYS A 96 0.34 -27.25 58.22
N LYS A 97 1.35 -26.51 57.76
CA LYS A 97 1.57 -25.09 58.01
C LYS A 97 1.58 -24.32 56.68
N VAL A 98 1.59 -22.99 56.75
CA VAL A 98 1.69 -22.10 55.59
C VAL A 98 2.90 -21.18 55.77
N GLU A 99 3.81 -21.19 54.80
CA GLU A 99 5.07 -20.45 54.82
C GLU A 99 5.01 -19.22 53.90
N CYS A 100 5.36 -18.05 54.43
CA CYS A 100 5.50 -16.82 53.65
C CYS A 100 6.71 -16.93 52.71
N ILE A 101 6.51 -16.73 51.40
CA ILE A 101 7.58 -16.95 50.41
C ILE A 101 8.75 -15.97 50.57
N HIS A 102 8.51 -14.79 51.15
CA HIS A 102 9.49 -13.71 51.29
C HIS A 102 10.39 -13.86 52.52
N CYS A 103 9.80 -14.01 53.71
CA CYS A 103 10.55 -14.07 54.98
C CYS A 103 10.67 -15.49 55.58
N LYS A 104 10.10 -16.51 54.92
CA LYS A 104 10.05 -17.92 55.36
C LYS A 104 9.41 -18.16 56.74
N SER A 105 8.67 -17.17 57.28
CA SER A 105 7.89 -17.37 58.50
C SER A 105 6.78 -18.40 58.28
N LYS A 106 6.56 -19.28 59.26
CA LYS A 106 5.64 -20.43 59.18
C LYS A 106 4.46 -20.18 60.13
N LEU A 107 3.25 -20.08 59.57
CA LEU A 107 2.01 -19.90 60.31
C LEU A 107 1.22 -21.22 60.37
N ALA A 108 0.47 -21.43 61.46
CA ALA A 108 -0.41 -22.58 61.59
C ALA A 108 -1.57 -22.49 60.58
N LYS A 109 -1.95 -23.63 59.98
CA LYS A 109 -3.10 -23.71 59.07
C LYS A 109 -4.34 -24.11 59.85
N ASN A 110 -5.23 -23.15 60.10
CA ASN A 110 -6.50 -23.42 60.78
C ASN A 110 -7.37 -24.39 59.96
N ALA A 111 -7.99 -25.37 60.62
CA ALA A 111 -8.83 -26.40 59.98
C ALA A 111 -10.01 -25.81 59.18
N THR A 112 -10.48 -24.62 59.55
CA THR A 112 -11.56 -23.87 58.89
C THR A 112 -11.15 -23.17 57.59
N GLY A 113 -9.86 -23.16 57.23
CA GLY A 113 -9.37 -22.59 55.96
C GLY A 113 -9.38 -21.05 55.86
N THR A 114 -9.63 -20.33 56.96
CA THR A 114 -9.66 -18.86 56.99
C THR A 114 -8.26 -18.25 56.75
N THR A 115 -8.16 -17.24 55.86
CA THR A 115 -6.87 -16.67 55.43
C THR A 115 -6.39 -15.47 56.26
N SER A 116 -7.13 -15.10 57.31
CA SER A 116 -6.94 -13.87 58.09
C SER A 116 -5.55 -13.74 58.75
N SER A 117 -4.94 -14.86 59.17
CA SER A 117 -3.59 -14.89 59.74
C SER A 117 -2.52 -14.55 58.69
N MET A 118 -2.67 -15.08 57.47
CA MET A 118 -1.77 -14.81 56.34
C MET A 118 -1.88 -13.36 55.87
N ILE A 119 -3.10 -12.80 55.79
CA ILE A 119 -3.31 -11.38 55.43
C ILE A 119 -2.65 -10.45 56.44
N ARG A 120 -2.80 -10.72 57.76
CA ARG A 120 -2.18 -9.93 58.82
C ARG A 120 -0.65 -9.94 58.73
N HIS A 121 -0.05 -11.09 58.41
CA HIS A 121 1.39 -11.19 58.17
C HIS A 121 1.81 -10.50 56.85
N ARG A 122 1.05 -10.62 55.77
CA ARG A 122 1.29 -9.95 54.47
C ARG A 122 1.44 -8.43 54.60
N GLN A 123 0.64 -7.82 55.47
CA GLN A 123 0.65 -6.38 55.75
C GLN A 123 1.83 -5.92 56.62
N THR A 124 2.43 -6.82 57.40
CA THR A 124 3.49 -6.50 58.38
C THR A 124 4.88 -7.03 58.00
N CYS A 125 4.97 -7.94 57.03
CA CYS A 125 6.24 -8.54 56.57
C CYS A 125 7.21 -7.49 55.98
N VAL A 126 8.30 -7.19 56.71
CA VAL A 126 9.31 -6.19 56.32
C VAL A 126 10.07 -6.59 55.06
N ILE A 127 10.51 -7.86 54.94
CA ILE A 127 11.22 -8.37 53.75
C ILE A 127 10.38 -8.18 52.47
N ARG A 128 9.07 -8.44 52.55
CA ARG A 128 8.14 -8.22 51.43
C ARG A 128 7.99 -6.74 51.06
N LYS A 129 8.04 -5.82 52.04
CA LYS A 129 8.03 -4.37 51.76
C LYS A 129 9.36 -3.89 51.19
N MET A 130 10.48 -4.53 51.54
CA MET A 130 11.79 -4.24 50.96
C MET A 130 11.90 -4.73 49.51
N SER A 131 11.46 -5.97 49.20
CA SER A 131 11.48 -6.50 47.84
C SER A 131 10.62 -5.68 46.87
N LEU A 132 9.46 -5.20 47.32
CA LEU A 132 8.60 -4.29 46.55
C LEU A 132 9.23 -2.90 46.33
N ARG A 133 10.14 -2.44 47.19
CA ARG A 133 10.86 -1.16 47.02
C ARG A 133 12.10 -1.31 46.13
N GLN A 134 12.82 -2.44 46.22
CA GLN A 134 13.97 -2.72 45.35
C GLN A 134 13.59 -2.88 43.88
N ALA A 135 12.37 -3.33 43.58
CA ALA A 135 11.84 -3.43 42.21
C ALA A 135 11.68 -2.08 41.47
N VAL A 136 11.85 -0.94 42.15
CA VAL A 136 11.68 0.41 41.57
C VAL A 136 13.03 1.08 41.22
N GLN A 137 14.17 0.49 41.62
CA GLN A 137 15.50 1.12 41.42
C GLN A 137 16.58 0.15 40.92
N GLN A 138 16.41 -0.41 39.72
CA GLN A 138 17.56 -0.65 38.82
C GLN A 138 17.12 -0.93 37.38
N THR A 139 17.46 -0.01 36.46
CA THR A 139 17.45 -0.26 35.01
C THR A 139 18.87 -0.25 34.49
N LYS A 140 19.51 -1.43 34.44
CA LYS A 140 20.71 -1.62 33.61
C LYS A 140 20.27 -1.89 32.18
N ILE A 141 20.85 -1.14 31.26
CA ILE A 141 20.60 -1.19 29.81
C ILE A 141 21.23 -2.45 29.23
N ASN A 142 20.54 -3.14 28.32
CA ASN A 142 21.21 -3.94 27.30
C ASN A 142 20.37 -3.99 26.00
N PHE A 143 21.03 -3.91 24.85
CA PHE A 143 20.43 -3.96 23.51
C PHE A 143 20.57 -5.36 22.91
N GLN A 144 19.65 -5.79 22.04
CA GLN A 144 19.73 -6.97 21.13
C GLN A 144 18.59 -6.84 20.06
N PRO A 145 18.58 -7.60 18.95
CA PRO A 145 18.60 -6.98 17.61
C PRO A 145 17.25 -6.92 16.88
N THR A 146 17.30 -6.38 15.66
CA THR A 146 16.22 -6.36 14.67
C THR A 146 15.72 -7.75 14.27
N ASP A 147 14.50 -7.76 13.70
CA ASP A 147 13.85 -8.85 12.95
C ASP A 147 13.08 -9.91 13.75
N ALA A 148 11.89 -9.51 14.24
CA ALA A 148 10.74 -10.41 14.46
C ALA A 148 9.41 -9.64 14.40
N ALA A 149 8.90 -9.36 13.20
CA ALA A 149 7.59 -8.76 13.00
C ALA A 149 6.52 -9.83 12.69
N VAL A 150 5.99 -10.51 13.72
CA VAL A 150 4.75 -11.33 13.63
C VAL A 150 3.99 -11.30 14.97
N LEU A 151 2.69 -10.98 14.89
CA LEU A 151 1.67 -10.89 15.97
C LEU A 151 1.75 -9.71 16.98
N PRO A 152 0.59 -9.16 17.41
CA PRO A 152 0.52 -8.05 18.36
C PRO A 152 0.65 -8.56 19.80
N ILE A 153 1.87 -8.90 20.22
CA ILE A 153 2.19 -9.14 21.63
C ILE A 153 2.59 -7.78 22.25
N PRO A 154 2.02 -7.37 23.40
CA PRO A 154 2.45 -6.14 24.07
C PRO A 154 3.95 -6.18 24.42
N PRO A 155 4.67 -5.04 24.34
CA PRO A 155 6.15 -4.98 24.46
C PRO A 155 6.68 -5.22 25.90
N LEU A 156 5.89 -5.85 26.76
CA LEU A 156 6.21 -6.20 28.14
C LEU A 156 5.73 -7.63 28.40
N HIS A 157 6.61 -8.60 28.17
CA HIS A 157 6.36 -9.98 28.56
C HIS A 157 7.46 -10.46 29.51
N PHE A 158 7.10 -10.64 30.78
CA PHE A 158 7.86 -11.49 31.70
C PHE A 158 7.61 -12.96 31.30
N GLY A 159 8.16 -13.34 30.15
CA GLY A 159 7.84 -14.58 29.45
C GLY A 159 8.43 -15.81 30.11
N LYS A 160 7.77 -16.30 31.16
CA LYS A 160 7.78 -17.75 31.41
C LYS A 160 7.14 -18.45 30.22
N PHE A 161 7.72 -19.57 29.80
CA PHE A 161 7.14 -20.43 28.79
C PHE A 161 5.72 -20.86 29.18
N ASP A 162 4.77 -20.67 28.26
CA ASP A 162 3.34 -20.87 28.47
C ASP A 162 2.78 -21.86 27.43
N MET A 163 2.61 -23.11 27.83
CA MET A 163 2.06 -24.17 26.99
C MET A 163 0.63 -23.90 26.51
N GLU A 164 -0.17 -23.07 27.21
CA GLU A 164 -1.55 -22.82 26.80
C GLU A 164 -1.58 -21.87 25.59
N LYS A 165 -0.76 -20.82 25.60
CA LYS A 165 -0.57 -19.92 24.43
C LYS A 165 0.05 -20.63 23.23
N MET A 166 1.01 -21.52 23.47
CA MET A 166 1.62 -22.32 22.40
C MET A 166 0.61 -23.29 21.76
N ARG A 167 -0.33 -23.83 22.54
CA ARG A 167 -1.42 -24.67 22.04
C ARG A 167 -2.46 -23.89 21.25
N GLU A 168 -2.81 -22.68 21.69
CA GLU A 168 -3.67 -21.75 20.94
C GLU A 168 -3.04 -21.42 19.57
N ALA A 169 -1.76 -21.05 19.53
CA ALA A 169 -1.03 -20.78 18.29
C ALA A 169 -0.94 -22.02 17.37
N ALA A 170 -0.66 -23.21 17.91
CA ALA A 170 -0.63 -24.45 17.15
C ALA A 170 -2.01 -24.82 16.58
N ALA A 171 -3.10 -24.57 17.32
CA ALA A 171 -4.47 -24.78 16.86
C ALA A 171 -4.84 -23.82 15.72
N HIS A 172 -4.42 -22.54 15.79
CA HIS A 172 -4.55 -21.60 14.68
C HIS A 172 -3.78 -22.08 13.44
N TRP A 173 -2.53 -22.53 13.58
CA TRP A 173 -1.73 -23.03 12.45
C TRP A 173 -2.37 -24.25 11.77
N VAL A 174 -2.84 -25.23 12.55
CA VAL A 174 -3.57 -26.41 12.05
C VAL A 174 -4.84 -26.01 11.30
N LEU A 175 -5.59 -25.02 11.80
CA LEU A 175 -6.80 -24.51 11.14
C LEU A 175 -6.52 -23.70 9.87
N MET A 176 -5.45 -22.89 9.83
CA MET A 176 -5.12 -22.02 8.69
C MET A 176 -4.63 -22.79 7.45
N HIS A 177 -4.00 -23.95 7.64
CA HIS A 177 -3.43 -24.76 6.56
C HIS A 177 -4.09 -26.15 6.41
N GLU A 178 -5.27 -26.32 7.01
CA GLU A 178 -6.09 -27.54 6.96
C GLU A 178 -5.33 -28.84 7.30
N HIS A 179 -4.34 -28.75 8.18
CA HIS A 179 -3.46 -29.88 8.47
C HIS A 179 -4.17 -30.99 9.27
N PRO A 180 -3.79 -32.28 9.06
CA PRO A 180 -4.27 -33.37 9.91
C PRO A 180 -3.87 -33.14 11.37
N PHE A 181 -4.78 -33.38 12.33
CA PHE A 181 -4.48 -33.23 13.78
C PHE A 181 -3.29 -34.08 14.27
N SER A 182 -2.87 -35.10 13.51
CA SER A 182 -1.68 -35.90 13.77
C SER A 182 -0.36 -35.19 13.48
N ILE A 183 -0.35 -34.07 12.76
CA ILE A 183 0.89 -33.34 12.43
C ILE A 183 1.65 -32.88 13.68
N LEU A 184 0.93 -32.50 14.73
CA LEU A 184 1.50 -32.13 16.04
C LEU A 184 2.00 -33.34 16.84
N GLU A 185 1.71 -34.57 16.39
CA GLU A 185 2.25 -35.81 16.96
C GLU A 185 3.49 -36.33 16.21
N GLU A 186 3.82 -35.77 15.04
CA GLU A 186 4.94 -36.25 14.23
C GLU A 186 6.29 -36.06 14.94
N GLU A 187 7.19 -37.01 14.74
CA GLU A 187 8.48 -37.04 15.44
C GLU A 187 9.39 -35.92 14.97
N GLY A 188 9.45 -35.65 13.65
CA GLY A 188 10.22 -34.53 13.09
C GLY A 188 9.76 -33.17 13.61
N PHE A 189 8.45 -32.93 13.65
CA PHE A 189 7.88 -31.70 14.20
C PHE A 189 8.20 -31.55 15.70
N ASN A 190 8.00 -32.60 16.50
CA ASN A 190 8.30 -32.54 17.94
C ASN A 190 9.80 -32.44 18.25
N PHE A 191 10.67 -33.02 17.42
CA PHE A 191 12.12 -32.88 17.51
C PHE A 191 12.54 -31.43 17.25
N MET A 192 12.07 -30.83 16.16
CA MET A 192 12.29 -29.42 15.84
C MET A 192 11.82 -28.48 16.96
N MET A 193 10.59 -28.68 17.46
CA MET A 193 10.03 -27.83 18.51
C MET A 193 10.76 -27.97 19.85
N LYS A 194 11.23 -29.18 20.21
CA LYS A 194 12.06 -29.38 21.42
C LYS A 194 13.46 -28.77 21.33
N LEU A 195 14.06 -28.73 20.13
CA LEU A 195 15.35 -28.07 19.91
C LEU A 195 15.25 -26.55 20.10
N GLY A 196 14.17 -25.94 19.60
CA GLY A 196 13.93 -24.50 19.78
C GLY A 196 13.40 -24.11 21.16
N LEU A 197 12.60 -24.99 21.79
CA LEU A 197 11.89 -24.74 23.05
C LEU A 197 12.00 -25.98 23.96
N PRO A 198 12.98 -26.05 24.88
CA PRO A 198 13.23 -27.24 25.71
C PRO A 198 12.05 -27.70 26.56
N ASP A 199 11.20 -26.76 27.00
CA ASP A 199 9.98 -27.03 27.78
C ASP A 199 8.80 -27.56 26.93
N TRP A 200 8.95 -27.68 25.59
CA TRP A 200 7.88 -28.12 24.68
C TRP A 200 7.35 -29.51 25.02
N GLN A 201 6.02 -29.57 25.27
CA GLN A 201 5.29 -30.80 25.52
C GLN A 201 4.55 -31.24 24.25
N LYS A 202 4.70 -32.53 23.89
CA LYS A 202 4.02 -33.14 22.74
C LYS A 202 2.50 -32.99 22.86
N ILE A 203 1.88 -32.40 21.85
CA ILE A 203 0.42 -32.21 21.77
C ILE A 203 -0.17 -33.45 21.07
N SER A 204 -1.15 -34.12 21.69
CA SER A 204 -1.84 -35.25 21.04
C SER A 204 -2.88 -34.76 20.03
N ARG A 205 -3.24 -35.60 19.05
CA ARG A 205 -4.32 -35.34 18.07
C ARG A 205 -5.66 -35.05 18.75
N ASN A 206 -5.91 -35.69 19.89
CA ASN A 206 -7.12 -35.48 20.69
C ASN A 206 -7.08 -34.10 21.38
N THR A 207 -5.92 -33.69 21.88
CA THR A 207 -5.68 -32.38 22.46
C THR A 207 -5.83 -31.28 21.42
N SER A 208 -5.16 -31.43 20.27
CA SER A 208 -5.25 -30.51 19.11
C SER A 208 -6.69 -30.32 18.65
N LYS A 209 -7.46 -31.41 18.50
CA LYS A 209 -8.89 -31.36 18.15
C LYS A 209 -9.70 -30.53 19.15
N VAL A 210 -9.46 -30.66 20.46
CA VAL A 210 -10.15 -29.87 21.49
C VAL A 210 -9.75 -28.39 21.42
N ASP A 211 -8.47 -28.09 21.19
CA ASP A 211 -7.97 -26.72 21.11
C ASP A 211 -8.49 -26.00 19.85
N CYS A 212 -8.53 -26.66 18.69
CA CYS A 212 -9.14 -26.12 17.48
C CYS A 212 -10.63 -25.81 17.65
N VAL A 213 -11.38 -26.63 18.41
CA VAL A 213 -12.79 -26.36 18.75
C VAL A 213 -12.92 -25.18 19.72
N ALA A 214 -11.99 -25.02 20.67
CA ALA A 214 -11.96 -23.89 21.59
C ALA A 214 -11.67 -22.56 20.85
N VAL A 215 -10.68 -22.55 19.95
CA VAL A 215 -10.39 -21.42 19.05
C VAL A 215 -11.60 -21.09 18.17
N TYR A 216 -12.25 -22.10 17.57
CA TYR A 216 -13.45 -21.89 16.78
C TYR A 216 -14.59 -21.21 17.58
N GLU A 217 -14.90 -21.67 18.80
CA GLU A 217 -15.94 -21.02 19.62
C GLU A 217 -15.54 -19.62 20.11
N LEU A 218 -14.24 -19.33 20.28
CA LEU A 218 -13.73 -18.00 20.61
C LEU A 218 -13.89 -17.03 19.43
N GLU A 219 -13.43 -17.42 18.23
CA GLU A 219 -13.58 -16.60 17.02
C GLU A 219 -15.05 -16.41 16.64
N LYS A 220 -15.88 -17.45 16.79
CA LYS A 220 -17.34 -17.37 16.63
C LYS A 220 -17.98 -16.37 17.59
N LYS A 221 -17.49 -16.20 18.83
CA LYS A 221 -17.94 -15.14 19.74
C LYS A 221 -17.49 -13.75 19.28
N LYS A 222 -16.23 -13.59 18.84
CA LYS A 222 -15.72 -12.33 18.27
C LYS A 222 -16.55 -11.91 17.05
N LEU A 223 -16.81 -12.84 16.14
CA LEU A 223 -17.64 -12.67 14.95
C LEU A 223 -19.10 -12.31 15.32
N LYS A 224 -19.71 -12.99 16.31
CA LYS A 224 -21.04 -12.63 16.82
C LYS A 224 -21.10 -11.22 17.41
N ASN A 225 -20.03 -10.72 18.01
CA ASN A 225 -19.98 -9.33 18.50
C ASN A 225 -19.80 -8.33 17.36
N LEU A 226 -18.94 -8.62 16.37
CA LEU A 226 -18.78 -7.81 15.14
C LEU A 226 -20.08 -7.67 14.35
N LEU A 227 -20.89 -8.73 14.30
CA LEU A 227 -22.12 -8.78 13.50
C LEU A 227 -23.37 -8.23 14.20
N LYS A 228 -23.27 -7.72 15.43
CA LYS A 228 -24.40 -7.06 16.14
C LYS A 228 -25.02 -5.89 15.38
N ASN A 229 -24.31 -5.29 14.42
CA ASN A 229 -24.78 -4.18 13.60
C ASN A 229 -25.35 -4.60 12.23
N LYS A 230 -25.42 -5.90 11.90
CA LYS A 230 -26.04 -6.41 10.65
C LYS A 230 -27.32 -7.20 10.94
N ARG A 231 -28.23 -7.30 9.98
CA ARG A 231 -29.53 -8.00 10.09
C ARG A 231 -29.39 -9.54 10.03
N VAL A 232 -28.50 -10.11 10.83
CA VAL A 232 -28.28 -11.56 10.93
C VAL A 232 -28.99 -12.10 12.16
N LEU A 233 -29.92 -13.04 11.97
CA LEU A 233 -30.72 -13.59 13.08
C LEU A 233 -29.94 -14.58 13.95
N SER A 234 -29.20 -15.53 13.36
CA SER A 234 -28.40 -16.48 14.16
C SER A 234 -27.30 -17.16 13.36
N PHE A 235 -26.32 -17.69 14.10
CA PHE A 235 -25.33 -18.65 13.63
C PHE A 235 -25.53 -19.96 14.39
N VAL A 236 -26.09 -20.96 13.70
CA VAL A 236 -26.40 -22.28 14.24
C VAL A 236 -25.43 -23.30 13.66
N HIS A 237 -24.67 -23.98 14.51
CA HIS A 237 -23.83 -25.09 14.09
C HIS A 237 -24.66 -26.38 14.05
N ILE A 238 -24.77 -27.00 12.88
CA ILE A 238 -25.49 -28.26 12.66
C ILE A 238 -24.46 -29.41 12.62
N PRO A 239 -24.43 -30.29 13.63
CA PRO A 239 -23.52 -31.42 13.64
C PRO A 239 -23.92 -32.45 12.56
N PRO A 240 -22.97 -33.26 12.03
CA PRO A 240 -23.30 -34.37 11.15
C PRO A 240 -24.22 -35.39 11.85
N PRO A 241 -25.19 -36.02 11.13
CA PRO A 241 -25.45 -35.88 9.70
C PRO A 241 -26.27 -34.61 9.37
N ARG A 242 -25.80 -33.82 8.38
CA ARG A 242 -26.44 -32.56 7.96
C ARG A 242 -27.54 -32.80 6.92
N ARG A 243 -28.60 -33.53 7.27
CA ARG A 243 -29.72 -33.78 6.34
C ARG A 243 -30.73 -32.62 6.44
N GLY A 244 -31.70 -32.60 5.54
CA GLY A 244 -32.72 -31.55 5.53
C GLY A 244 -33.56 -31.46 6.80
N VAL A 245 -33.68 -32.54 7.58
CA VAL A 245 -34.41 -32.54 8.86
C VAL A 245 -33.68 -31.66 9.88
N GLU A 246 -32.38 -31.91 10.10
CA GLU A 246 -31.57 -31.16 11.06
C GLU A 246 -31.42 -29.68 10.67
N ILE A 247 -31.45 -29.37 9.36
CA ILE A 247 -31.48 -28.01 8.83
C ILE A 247 -32.84 -27.34 9.08
N SER A 248 -33.95 -28.02 8.80
CA SER A 248 -35.30 -27.55 9.11
C SER A 248 -35.46 -27.22 10.60
N ASP A 249 -35.07 -28.13 11.48
CA ASP A 249 -35.18 -27.95 12.93
C ASP A 249 -34.32 -26.78 13.44
N ALA A 250 -33.11 -26.63 12.91
CA ALA A 250 -32.23 -25.50 13.22
C ALA A 250 -32.84 -24.15 12.81
N ILE A 251 -33.42 -24.07 11.61
CA ILE A 251 -34.09 -22.87 11.10
C ILE A 251 -35.35 -22.58 11.94
N PHE A 252 -36.23 -23.57 12.13
CA PHE A 252 -37.47 -23.39 12.88
C PHE A 252 -37.21 -22.95 14.33
N LYS A 253 -36.20 -23.55 14.99
CA LYS A 253 -35.77 -23.16 16.32
C LYS A 253 -35.29 -21.71 16.37
N CYS A 254 -34.46 -21.29 15.41
CA CYS A 254 -34.01 -19.90 15.28
C CYS A 254 -35.20 -18.93 15.13
N LEU A 255 -36.14 -19.23 14.24
CA LEU A 255 -37.31 -18.38 13.99
C LEU A 255 -38.20 -18.25 15.24
N LYS A 256 -38.33 -19.33 16.01
CA LYS A 256 -39.07 -19.35 17.29
C LYS A 256 -38.33 -18.63 18.42
N GLU A 257 -37.00 -18.72 18.49
CA GLU A 257 -36.19 -17.95 19.45
C GLU A 257 -36.33 -16.43 19.23
N TRP A 258 -36.58 -16.00 17.99
CA TRP A 258 -36.83 -14.61 17.63
C TRP A 258 -38.32 -14.17 17.66
N GLY A 259 -39.27 -15.09 17.89
CA GLY A 259 -40.70 -14.77 17.90
C GLY A 259 -41.26 -14.31 16.54
N ILE A 260 -40.69 -14.82 15.45
CA ILE A 260 -41.04 -14.47 14.06
C ILE A 260 -41.56 -15.67 13.25
N GLU A 261 -41.76 -16.83 13.87
CA GLU A 261 -42.22 -18.06 13.23
C GLU A 261 -43.57 -17.91 12.50
N ASN A 262 -44.42 -16.96 12.93
CA ASN A 262 -45.70 -16.63 12.28
C ASN A 262 -45.62 -15.46 11.29
N LYS A 263 -44.43 -14.93 11.00
CA LYS A 263 -44.20 -13.76 10.14
C LYS A 263 -43.43 -14.10 8.85
N ILE A 264 -43.25 -15.39 8.55
CA ILE A 264 -42.47 -15.87 7.42
C ILE A 264 -43.35 -16.05 6.19
N PHE A 265 -43.01 -15.33 5.12
CA PHE A 265 -43.70 -15.35 3.83
C PHE A 265 -43.01 -16.26 2.81
N THR A 266 -41.70 -16.08 2.64
CA THR A 266 -40.84 -16.82 1.69
C THR A 266 -39.49 -17.10 2.34
N ILE A 267 -38.88 -18.22 1.97
CA ILE A 267 -37.49 -18.57 2.26
C ILE A 267 -36.77 -18.86 0.93
N SER A 268 -35.56 -18.33 0.81
CA SER A 268 -34.62 -18.65 -0.27
C SER A 268 -33.38 -19.30 0.34
N VAL A 269 -32.85 -20.33 -0.34
CA VAL A 269 -31.74 -21.17 0.09
C VAL A 269 -30.73 -21.34 -1.05
N ASP A 270 -29.51 -21.72 -0.72
CA ASP A 270 -28.47 -22.08 -1.68
C ASP A 270 -28.71 -23.47 -2.30
N ASN A 271 -28.01 -23.74 -3.40
CA ASN A 271 -28.20 -24.93 -4.23
C ASN A 271 -27.57 -26.20 -3.62
N ALA A 272 -28.14 -26.68 -2.52
CA ALA A 272 -27.79 -27.96 -1.91
C ALA A 272 -29.03 -28.85 -1.76
N SER A 273 -28.93 -30.12 -2.17
CA SER A 273 -30.04 -31.09 -2.16
C SER A 273 -30.66 -31.33 -0.77
N ASN A 274 -29.90 -31.12 0.30
CA ASN A 274 -30.42 -31.18 1.67
C ASN A 274 -31.42 -30.04 1.97
N ASN A 275 -31.29 -28.88 1.31
CA ASN A 275 -32.17 -27.73 1.52
C ASN A 275 -33.57 -27.95 0.95
N ASP A 276 -33.72 -28.67 -0.17
CA ASP A 276 -35.05 -29.00 -0.74
C ASP A 276 -35.92 -29.77 0.29
N MET A 277 -35.32 -30.73 0.99
CA MET A 277 -36.00 -31.46 2.07
C MET A 277 -36.29 -30.55 3.27
N ALA A 278 -35.35 -29.67 3.65
CA ALA A 278 -35.54 -28.74 4.76
C ALA A 278 -36.70 -27.77 4.50
N ILE A 279 -36.75 -27.20 3.30
CA ILE A 279 -37.80 -26.25 2.88
C ILE A 279 -39.16 -26.93 2.78
N ARG A 280 -39.22 -28.19 2.35
CA ARG A 280 -40.46 -28.98 2.38
C ARG A 280 -41.00 -29.13 3.80
N LEU A 281 -40.16 -29.55 4.75
CA LEU A 281 -40.53 -29.72 6.16
C LEU A 281 -40.96 -28.41 6.83
N LEU A 282 -40.24 -27.32 6.56
CA LEU A 282 -40.62 -25.98 7.02
C LEU A 282 -41.96 -25.53 6.42
N LYS A 283 -42.17 -25.73 5.12
CA LYS A 283 -43.44 -25.41 4.45
C LYS A 283 -44.61 -26.17 5.07
N ASP A 284 -44.47 -27.47 5.27
CA ASP A 284 -45.51 -28.31 5.88
C ASP A 284 -45.81 -27.81 7.32
N THR A 285 -44.77 -27.51 8.10
CA THR A 285 -44.89 -26.98 9.47
C THR A 285 -45.62 -25.63 9.53
N PHE A 286 -45.25 -24.66 8.69
CA PHE A 286 -45.92 -23.35 8.66
C PHE A 286 -47.30 -23.38 7.98
N SER A 287 -47.58 -24.36 7.11
CA SER A 287 -48.92 -24.54 6.53
C SER A 287 -49.95 -24.90 7.61
N ILE A 288 -49.55 -25.67 8.64
CA ILE A 288 -50.41 -26.04 9.77
C ILE A 288 -50.86 -24.81 10.57
N SER A 289 -50.04 -23.75 10.67
CA SER A 289 -50.41 -22.51 11.37
C SER A 289 -51.34 -21.59 10.56
N LYS A 290 -51.69 -21.96 9.32
CA LYS A 290 -52.51 -21.17 8.37
C LYS A 290 -51.97 -19.79 7.99
N ASN A 291 -50.73 -19.46 8.36
CA ASN A 291 -50.13 -18.14 8.14
C ASN A 291 -49.43 -17.98 6.77
N LEU A 292 -49.35 -19.04 5.95
CA LEU A 292 -48.70 -18.98 4.64
C LEU A 292 -49.62 -18.44 3.53
N VAL A 293 -49.20 -17.33 2.93
CA VAL A 293 -49.86 -16.72 1.77
C VAL A 293 -49.89 -17.68 0.57
N CYS A 294 -50.96 -17.62 -0.22
CA CYS A 294 -51.20 -18.51 -1.37
C CYS A 294 -51.07 -20.01 -1.05
N SER A 295 -51.43 -20.43 0.17
CA SER A 295 -51.27 -21.83 0.65
C SER A 295 -49.83 -22.34 0.53
N GLY A 296 -48.84 -21.47 0.79
CA GLY A 296 -47.42 -21.80 0.71
C GLY A 296 -46.92 -22.07 -0.72
N LYS A 297 -47.66 -21.74 -1.77
CA LYS A 297 -47.18 -21.85 -3.17
C LYS A 297 -45.95 -20.97 -3.45
N LEU A 298 -45.80 -19.85 -2.73
CA LEU A 298 -44.68 -18.90 -2.84
C LEU A 298 -43.64 -19.06 -1.70
N PHE A 299 -43.72 -20.13 -0.91
CA PHE A 299 -42.87 -20.32 0.26
C PHE A 299 -41.40 -20.58 -0.08
N HIS A 300 -41.14 -21.30 -1.17
CA HIS A 300 -39.80 -21.48 -1.72
C HIS A 300 -39.67 -20.66 -3.00
N VAL A 301 -38.73 -19.71 -3.01
CA VAL A 301 -38.32 -19.02 -4.24
C VAL A 301 -36.85 -19.35 -4.50
N ARG A 302 -36.62 -20.15 -5.54
CA ARG A 302 -35.29 -20.48 -6.07
C ARG A 302 -34.61 -19.20 -6.54
N CYS A 303 -33.34 -19.02 -6.24
CA CYS A 303 -32.58 -17.86 -6.73
C CYS A 303 -32.40 -17.95 -8.27
N CYS A 304 -32.34 -16.80 -8.94
CA CYS A 304 -32.19 -16.74 -10.40
C CYS A 304 -30.94 -17.49 -10.89
N ALA A 305 -29.83 -17.40 -10.16
CA ALA A 305 -28.59 -18.13 -10.43
C ALA A 305 -28.77 -19.67 -10.44
N HIS A 306 -29.66 -20.22 -9.60
CA HIS A 306 -29.98 -21.65 -9.61
C HIS A 306 -30.88 -22.04 -10.79
N ILE A 307 -31.83 -21.19 -11.16
CA ILE A 307 -32.68 -21.41 -12.35
C ILE A 307 -31.81 -21.43 -13.62
N LEU A 308 -30.89 -20.47 -13.76
CA LEU A 308 -29.92 -20.43 -14.85
C LEU A 308 -28.99 -21.63 -14.86
N ASN A 309 -28.45 -22.05 -13.70
CA ASN A 309 -27.66 -23.28 -13.61
C ASN A 309 -28.45 -24.50 -14.14
N LEU A 310 -29.74 -24.63 -13.83
CA LEU A 310 -30.55 -25.74 -14.34
C LEU A 310 -30.72 -25.68 -15.87
N MET A 311 -30.96 -24.48 -16.43
CA MET A 311 -31.07 -24.28 -17.89
C MET A 311 -29.74 -24.59 -18.61
N VAL A 312 -28.61 -24.14 -18.06
CA VAL A 312 -27.28 -24.42 -18.63
C VAL A 312 -26.96 -25.92 -18.54
N GLN A 313 -27.23 -26.58 -17.41
CA GLN A 313 -26.98 -28.02 -17.27
C GLN A 313 -27.84 -28.86 -18.24
N ASP A 314 -29.09 -28.46 -18.47
CA ASP A 314 -29.97 -29.09 -19.46
C ASP A 314 -29.41 -28.92 -20.89
N GLY A 315 -28.96 -27.72 -21.26
CA GLY A 315 -28.29 -27.47 -22.54
C GLY A 315 -26.96 -28.22 -22.72
N LEU A 316 -26.16 -28.33 -21.66
CA LEU A 316 -24.91 -29.09 -21.67
C LEU A 316 -25.12 -30.60 -21.81
N SER A 317 -26.23 -31.14 -21.29
CA SER A 317 -26.57 -32.57 -21.43
C SER A 317 -26.70 -33.01 -22.89
N GLN A 318 -27.05 -32.10 -23.79
CA GLN A 318 -27.21 -32.36 -25.23
C GLN A 318 -25.88 -32.49 -25.99
N ILE A 319 -24.75 -32.09 -25.39
CA ILE A 319 -23.41 -32.14 -26.00
C ILE A 319 -22.39 -32.85 -25.10
N VAL A 320 -22.85 -33.69 -24.17
CA VAL A 320 -21.99 -34.31 -23.14
C VAL A 320 -20.82 -35.09 -23.76
N ASP A 321 -21.09 -35.95 -24.74
CA ASP A 321 -20.08 -36.75 -25.44
C ASP A 321 -19.00 -35.89 -26.11
N ILE A 322 -19.41 -34.77 -26.70
CA ILE A 322 -18.52 -33.79 -27.34
C ILE A 322 -17.65 -33.09 -26.30
N THR A 323 -18.23 -32.71 -25.15
CA THR A 323 -17.46 -32.08 -24.07
C THR A 323 -16.44 -33.02 -23.45
N ASP A 324 -16.76 -34.31 -23.37
CA ASP A 324 -15.85 -35.33 -22.83
C ASP A 324 -14.71 -35.65 -23.82
N ASN A 325 -14.97 -35.74 -25.13
CA ASN A 325 -13.91 -35.84 -26.15
C ASN A 325 -12.88 -34.69 -26.06
N ILE A 326 -13.33 -33.45 -25.82
CA ILE A 326 -12.43 -32.30 -25.63
C ILE A 326 -11.63 -32.40 -24.32
N ARG A 327 -12.26 -32.82 -23.22
CA ARG A 327 -11.58 -33.04 -21.93
C ARG A 327 -10.48 -34.08 -22.06
N GLU A 328 -10.83 -35.23 -22.65
CA GLU A 328 -9.87 -36.31 -22.90
C GLU A 328 -8.75 -35.86 -23.83
N SER A 329 -9.04 -35.04 -24.84
CA SER A 329 -8.02 -34.49 -25.74
C SER A 329 -7.02 -33.57 -25.03
N VAL A 330 -7.51 -32.71 -24.14
CA VAL A 330 -6.67 -31.82 -23.33
C VAL A 330 -5.86 -32.62 -22.31
N GLU A 331 -6.46 -33.61 -21.65
CA GLU A 331 -5.75 -34.50 -20.74
C GLU A 331 -4.67 -35.30 -21.48
N PHE A 332 -4.97 -35.85 -22.66
CA PHE A 332 -4.05 -36.67 -23.44
C PHE A 332 -2.78 -35.93 -23.85
N VAL A 333 -2.91 -34.66 -24.29
CA VAL A 333 -1.78 -33.79 -24.62
C VAL A 333 -0.98 -33.43 -23.37
N ASN A 334 -1.65 -33.10 -22.26
CA ASN A 334 -1.01 -32.69 -21.01
C ASN A 334 -0.42 -33.86 -20.18
N ARG A 335 -0.75 -35.13 -20.49
CA ARG A 335 -0.30 -36.33 -19.77
C ARG A 335 1.19 -36.66 -19.98
N SER A 336 1.86 -36.09 -20.98
CA SER A 336 3.29 -36.33 -21.26
C SER A 336 3.98 -35.11 -21.86
N ASP A 337 5.15 -34.75 -21.34
CA ASP A 337 5.96 -33.64 -21.87
C ASP A 337 6.34 -33.85 -23.35
N GLY A 338 6.53 -35.09 -23.80
CA GLY A 338 6.79 -35.41 -25.20
C GLY A 338 5.60 -35.09 -26.12
N ARG A 339 4.37 -35.32 -25.64
CA ARG A 339 3.13 -34.97 -26.34
C ARG A 339 2.89 -33.47 -26.35
N LEU A 340 3.17 -32.80 -25.23
CA LEU A 340 3.07 -31.34 -25.11
C LEU A 340 4.05 -30.64 -26.09
N LEU A 341 5.29 -31.15 -26.22
CA LEU A 341 6.27 -30.65 -27.20
C LEU A 341 5.82 -30.91 -28.65
N LEU A 342 5.28 -32.09 -28.95
CA LEU A 342 4.75 -32.42 -30.28
C LEU A 342 3.57 -31.50 -30.66
N PHE A 343 2.66 -31.24 -29.72
CA PHE A 343 1.55 -30.31 -29.90
C PHE A 343 2.06 -28.87 -30.12
N ALA A 344 3.07 -28.43 -29.35
CA ALA A 344 3.68 -27.12 -29.49
C ALA A 344 4.40 -26.91 -30.84
N ASP A 345 5.07 -27.93 -31.39
CA ASP A 345 5.66 -27.87 -32.73
C ASP A 345 4.58 -27.66 -33.81
N ILE A 346 3.47 -28.38 -33.76
CA ILE A 346 2.35 -28.19 -34.72
C ILE A 346 1.75 -26.78 -34.57
N VAL A 347 1.56 -26.29 -33.34
CA VAL A 347 1.12 -24.91 -33.07
C VAL A 347 2.06 -23.88 -33.69
N GLN A 348 3.38 -24.08 -33.57
CA GLN A 348 4.41 -23.22 -34.14
C GLN A 348 4.41 -23.26 -35.68
N GLN A 349 4.26 -24.44 -36.28
CA GLN A 349 4.17 -24.62 -37.73
C GLN A 349 2.94 -23.91 -38.32
N LEU A 350 1.81 -23.95 -37.62
CA LEU A 350 0.58 -23.22 -38.00
C LEU A 350 0.59 -21.73 -37.63
N ARG A 351 1.65 -21.24 -36.97
CA ARG A 351 1.81 -19.85 -36.51
C ARG A 351 0.68 -19.37 -35.60
N LEU A 352 0.10 -20.27 -34.82
CA LEU A 352 -1.00 -19.96 -33.91
C LEU A 352 -0.46 -19.36 -32.61
N PRO A 353 -1.13 -18.36 -32.00
CA PRO A 353 -0.63 -17.68 -30.81
C PRO A 353 -0.61 -18.63 -29.60
N GLY A 354 0.58 -18.87 -29.06
CA GLY A 354 0.81 -19.85 -27.99
C GLY A 354 0.09 -19.52 -26.68
N ARG A 355 -0.73 -20.46 -26.20
CA ARG A 355 -1.33 -20.52 -24.87
C ARG A 355 -1.37 -21.99 -24.42
N LYS A 356 -1.33 -22.22 -23.11
CA LYS A 356 -1.37 -23.57 -22.51
C LYS A 356 -2.79 -24.13 -22.49
N LEU A 357 -2.95 -25.44 -22.66
CA LEU A 357 -4.23 -26.15 -22.42
C LEU A 357 -4.44 -26.36 -20.91
N ILE A 358 -5.65 -26.08 -20.40
CA ILE A 358 -6.00 -26.04 -18.96
C ILE A 358 -7.06 -27.12 -18.66
N TYR A 359 -7.15 -27.60 -17.43
CA TYR A 359 -8.15 -28.60 -16.99
C TYR A 359 -9.46 -27.94 -16.48
N ASP A 360 -10.60 -28.66 -16.55
CA ASP A 360 -11.91 -28.20 -16.04
C ASP A 360 -12.31 -28.84 -14.70
N CYS A 361 -13.37 -28.30 -14.05
CA CYS A 361 -13.96 -28.85 -12.83
C CYS A 361 -15.42 -29.28 -13.07
N ARG A 362 -15.62 -30.59 -13.24
CA ARG A 362 -16.89 -31.22 -13.65
C ARG A 362 -18.12 -30.89 -12.78
N THR A 363 -17.93 -30.53 -11.51
CA THR A 363 -19.05 -30.28 -10.57
C THR A 363 -19.46 -28.81 -10.47
N ARG A 364 -18.81 -27.92 -11.22
CA ARG A 364 -19.06 -26.47 -11.17
C ARG A 364 -19.49 -25.99 -12.55
N TRP A 365 -20.78 -25.66 -12.70
CA TRP A 365 -21.31 -25.17 -13.98
C TRP A 365 -20.55 -23.94 -14.47
N ASN A 366 -20.11 -23.05 -13.58
CA ASN A 366 -19.26 -21.92 -13.97
C ASN A 366 -17.92 -22.41 -14.52
N SER A 367 -17.28 -23.45 -13.97
CA SER A 367 -16.06 -24.01 -14.57
C SER A 367 -16.28 -24.71 -15.92
N THR A 368 -17.41 -25.39 -16.14
CA THR A 368 -17.76 -25.96 -17.46
C THR A 368 -18.21 -24.89 -18.46
N PHE A 369 -18.84 -23.81 -17.97
CA PHE A 369 -19.14 -22.59 -18.71
C PHE A 369 -17.88 -21.73 -18.95
N GLU A 370 -16.82 -21.87 -18.15
CA GLU A 370 -15.49 -21.31 -18.41
C GLU A 370 -14.73 -22.14 -19.44
N MET A 371 -14.94 -23.46 -19.44
CA MET A 371 -14.50 -24.33 -20.52
C MET A 371 -15.17 -23.98 -21.87
N LEU A 372 -16.42 -23.50 -21.88
CA LEU A 372 -17.25 -23.33 -23.09
C LEU A 372 -17.56 -21.88 -23.53
N THR A 373 -17.50 -20.90 -22.63
CA THR A 373 -18.14 -19.58 -22.85
C THR A 373 -17.29 -18.38 -22.42
N THR A 374 -16.58 -18.42 -21.28
CA THR A 374 -15.60 -17.35 -20.93
C THR A 374 -14.22 -17.56 -21.53
N PHE A 375 -14.11 -17.11 -22.79
CA PHE A 375 -12.96 -16.43 -23.42
C PHE A 375 -11.54 -17.04 -23.47
N GLU A 376 -11.09 -17.87 -22.54
CA GLU A 376 -9.71 -18.39 -22.51
C GLU A 376 -9.62 -19.79 -23.13
N MET A 377 -10.36 -20.79 -22.63
CA MET A 377 -10.08 -22.19 -22.93
C MET A 377 -10.70 -22.69 -24.25
N LEU A 378 -12.01 -22.50 -24.50
CA LEU A 378 -12.57 -22.83 -25.82
C LEU A 378 -11.98 -21.96 -26.93
N SER A 379 -11.61 -20.71 -26.63
CA SER A 379 -10.84 -19.87 -27.53
C SER A 379 -9.48 -20.48 -27.87
N CYS A 380 -8.83 -21.21 -26.96
CA CYS A 380 -7.61 -21.96 -27.26
C CYS A 380 -7.94 -23.23 -28.06
N ALA A 381 -8.88 -24.05 -27.61
CA ALA A 381 -9.25 -25.29 -28.30
C ALA A 381 -9.73 -25.05 -29.74
N ILE A 382 -10.56 -24.04 -30.00
CA ILE A 382 -11.02 -23.65 -31.35
C ILE A 382 -9.88 -23.03 -32.17
N LYS A 383 -8.99 -22.21 -31.59
CA LYS A 383 -7.76 -21.76 -32.29
C LYS A 383 -6.89 -22.94 -32.70
N PHE A 384 -6.87 -23.99 -31.88
CA PHE A 384 -6.14 -25.23 -32.10
C PHE A 384 -7.00 -26.34 -32.75
N LYS A 385 -8.21 -26.05 -33.28
CA LYS A 385 -9.03 -27.05 -33.98
C LYS A 385 -8.27 -27.68 -35.16
N GLU A 386 -7.42 -26.87 -35.79
CA GLU A 386 -6.53 -27.23 -36.89
C GLU A 386 -5.28 -28.03 -36.43
N VAL A 387 -5.01 -28.07 -35.13
CA VAL A 387 -3.88 -28.80 -34.52
C VAL A 387 -4.28 -30.23 -34.21
N PHE A 388 -5.46 -30.46 -33.62
CA PHE A 388 -5.85 -31.80 -33.15
C PHE A 388 -5.86 -32.88 -34.25
N PRO A 389 -6.37 -32.67 -35.49
CA PRO A 389 -6.25 -33.64 -36.56
C PRO A 389 -4.78 -33.94 -36.94
N ARG A 390 -3.95 -32.90 -37.04
CA ARG A 390 -2.50 -33.04 -37.33
C ARG A 390 -1.72 -33.68 -36.18
N PHE A 391 -2.23 -33.58 -34.95
CA PHE A 391 -1.68 -34.24 -33.79
C PHE A 391 -2.01 -35.74 -33.81
N ARG A 392 -3.22 -36.12 -34.23
CA ARG A 392 -3.61 -37.52 -34.51
C ARG A 392 -2.73 -38.16 -35.58
N ASP A 393 -2.39 -37.42 -36.63
CA ASP A 393 -1.49 -37.90 -37.69
C ASP A 393 -0.06 -38.16 -37.19
N ARG A 394 0.31 -37.71 -35.98
CA ARG A 394 1.67 -37.84 -35.40
C ARG A 394 1.75 -38.64 -34.10
N ASP A 395 0.68 -38.79 -33.32
CA ASP A 395 0.58 -39.77 -32.22
C ASP A 395 -0.56 -40.77 -32.50
N PRO A 396 -0.23 -42.01 -32.91
CA PRO A 396 -1.22 -43.05 -33.24
C PRO A 396 -2.11 -43.52 -32.07
N HIS A 397 -1.90 -43.03 -30.85
CA HIS A 397 -2.72 -43.38 -29.67
C HIS A 397 -3.76 -42.31 -29.32
N TYR A 398 -3.91 -41.27 -30.15
CA TYR A 398 -4.81 -40.14 -29.90
C TYR A 398 -6.18 -40.35 -30.57
N ASP A 399 -7.04 -41.13 -29.90
CA ASP A 399 -8.33 -41.57 -30.45
C ASP A 399 -9.49 -40.59 -30.24
N CYS A 400 -9.43 -39.72 -29.22
CA CYS A 400 -10.53 -38.84 -28.78
C CYS A 400 -10.67 -37.51 -29.57
N CYS A 401 -10.14 -37.44 -30.80
CA CYS A 401 -10.10 -36.21 -31.60
C CYS A 401 -11.51 -35.73 -32.04
N PRO A 402 -11.97 -34.52 -31.64
CA PRO A 402 -13.26 -34.00 -32.06
C PRO A 402 -13.34 -33.74 -33.57
N SER A 403 -14.50 -34.01 -34.17
CA SER A 403 -14.81 -33.82 -35.59
C SER A 403 -15.17 -32.36 -35.93
N GLU A 404 -15.23 -32.01 -37.22
CA GLU A 404 -15.67 -30.66 -37.63
C GLU A 404 -17.13 -30.37 -37.25
N GLU A 405 -18.00 -31.38 -37.28
CA GLU A 405 -19.40 -31.28 -36.86
C GLU A 405 -19.51 -31.00 -35.34
N ASP A 406 -18.65 -31.63 -34.54
CA ASP A 406 -18.58 -31.36 -33.09
C ASP A 406 -18.21 -29.90 -32.82
N TRP A 407 -17.22 -29.35 -33.52
CA TRP A 407 -16.83 -27.94 -33.41
C TRP A 407 -17.96 -26.98 -33.81
N GLU A 408 -18.78 -27.33 -34.81
CA GLU A 408 -19.94 -26.53 -35.21
C GLU A 408 -21.05 -26.58 -34.14
N ASN A 409 -21.33 -27.77 -33.59
CA ASN A 409 -22.36 -27.97 -32.57
C ASN A 409 -22.03 -27.26 -31.25
N ILE A 410 -20.76 -27.29 -30.81
CA ILE A 410 -20.31 -26.47 -29.67
C ILE A 410 -20.49 -24.98 -29.95
N SER A 411 -20.18 -24.52 -31.18
CA SER A 411 -20.34 -23.11 -31.53
C SER A 411 -21.79 -22.63 -31.46
N LYS A 412 -22.77 -23.50 -31.78
CA LYS A 412 -24.21 -23.20 -31.65
C LYS A 412 -24.62 -23.10 -30.18
N VAL A 413 -24.24 -24.08 -29.35
CA VAL A 413 -24.53 -24.09 -27.90
C VAL A 413 -23.89 -22.90 -27.19
N ARG A 414 -22.67 -22.51 -27.58
CA ARG A 414 -21.99 -21.31 -27.07
C ARG A 414 -22.78 -20.03 -27.32
N THR A 415 -23.35 -19.85 -28.52
CA THR A 415 -24.16 -18.65 -28.85
C THR A 415 -25.38 -18.53 -27.92
N VAL A 416 -26.13 -19.63 -27.74
CA VAL A 416 -27.32 -19.66 -26.86
C VAL A 416 -26.95 -19.38 -25.40
N HIS A 417 -25.86 -19.98 -24.90
CA HIS A 417 -25.38 -19.69 -23.54
C HIS A 417 -24.87 -18.25 -23.37
N PHE A 418 -24.30 -17.64 -24.41
CA PHE A 418 -23.88 -16.24 -24.40
C PHE A 418 -25.08 -15.29 -24.37
N GLU A 419 -26.10 -15.54 -25.19
CA GLU A 419 -27.35 -14.74 -25.21
C GLU A 419 -28.09 -14.81 -23.86
N LEU A 420 -28.22 -16.00 -23.27
CA LEU A 420 -28.79 -16.18 -21.92
C LEU A 420 -28.01 -15.43 -20.83
N TYR A 421 -26.69 -15.36 -20.95
CA TYR A 421 -25.83 -14.65 -20.01
C TYR A 421 -25.92 -13.13 -20.18
N ASP A 422 -25.88 -12.62 -21.41
CA ASP A 422 -26.06 -11.19 -21.71
C ASP A 422 -27.46 -10.70 -21.31
N GLU A 423 -28.52 -11.50 -21.52
CA GLU A 423 -29.86 -11.18 -21.02
C GLU A 423 -29.93 -11.17 -19.47
N TYR A 424 -29.26 -12.11 -18.80
CA TYR A 424 -29.18 -12.10 -17.32
C TYR A 424 -28.46 -10.84 -16.79
N VAL A 425 -27.35 -10.45 -17.42
CA VAL A 425 -26.61 -9.23 -17.08
C VAL A 425 -27.47 -7.98 -17.34
N ALA A 426 -28.15 -7.91 -18.49
CA ALA A 426 -29.04 -6.81 -18.84
C ALA A 426 -30.28 -6.72 -17.91
N ALA A 427 -30.82 -7.87 -17.47
CA ALA A 427 -31.93 -7.93 -16.53
C ALA A 427 -31.54 -7.43 -15.12
N ASN A 428 -30.28 -7.62 -14.70
CA ASN A 428 -29.76 -7.05 -13.46
C ASN A 428 -29.45 -5.53 -13.57
N ASP A 429 -29.15 -5.01 -14.76
CA ASP A 429 -28.93 -3.56 -14.99
C ASP A 429 -30.26 -2.77 -15.11
N HIS A 430 -31.38 -3.48 -15.31
CA HIS A 430 -32.73 -2.92 -15.49
C HIS A 430 -33.27 -2.13 -14.27
N ASP A 431 -32.65 -2.26 -13.10
CA ASP A 431 -32.96 -1.46 -11.91
C ASP A 431 -32.60 0.03 -12.08
N GLN A 432 -31.70 0.38 -13.02
CA GLN A 432 -31.46 1.78 -13.40
C GLN A 432 -32.58 2.36 -14.27
N LEU A 433 -33.19 1.56 -15.15
CA LEU A 433 -34.28 2.00 -16.04
C LEU A 433 -35.58 2.26 -15.27
N ARG A 434 -35.84 1.50 -14.19
CA ARG A 434 -37.01 1.73 -13.32
C ARG A 434 -36.92 3.07 -12.57
N LYS A 435 -35.75 3.43 -12.05
CA LYS A 435 -35.49 4.73 -11.39
C LYS A 435 -35.76 5.91 -12.32
N LYS A 436 -35.51 5.74 -13.63
CA LYS A 436 -35.76 6.77 -14.66
C LYS A 436 -37.23 6.98 -15.04
N LYS A 437 -38.12 6.05 -14.69
CA LYS A 437 -39.56 6.12 -15.02
C LYS A 437 -40.43 6.60 -13.84
N ILE A 438 -39.90 6.53 -12.61
CA ILE A 438 -40.57 7.02 -11.40
C ILE A 438 -40.44 8.55 -11.27
N SER A 439 -39.39 9.15 -11.83
CA SER A 439 -39.18 10.62 -11.85
C SER A 439 -40.13 11.41 -12.77
N GLN A 440 -41.25 10.84 -13.20
CA GLN A 440 -42.27 11.51 -14.04
C GLN A 440 -43.70 11.39 -13.50
N VAL A 441 -43.93 10.70 -12.36
CA VAL A 441 -45.23 10.68 -11.68
C VAL A 441 -45.01 11.04 -10.22
N GLY A 442 -45.32 12.28 -9.87
CA GLY A 442 -45.29 12.72 -8.48
C GLY A 442 -46.59 12.34 -7.78
N ASP A 443 -46.51 11.46 -6.79
CA ASP A 443 -47.44 11.48 -5.66
C ASP A 443 -46.73 11.01 -4.37
N SER A 444 -46.92 11.76 -3.29
CA SER A 444 -46.12 11.70 -2.06
C SER A 444 -46.78 10.85 -0.98
N SER A 445 -46.68 9.52 -1.09
CA SER A 445 -47.10 8.61 0.00
C SER A 445 -46.41 7.24 0.11
N MET A 446 -45.48 6.86 -0.79
CA MET A 446 -44.82 5.54 -0.76
C MET A 446 -43.29 5.56 -0.52
N ASP A 447 -42.67 6.74 -0.38
CA ASP A 447 -41.21 6.87 -0.20
C ASP A 447 -40.68 6.40 1.17
N ALA A 448 -41.55 6.25 2.18
CA ALA A 448 -41.15 5.93 3.55
C ALA A 448 -40.89 4.43 3.82
N ILE A 449 -41.25 3.52 2.90
CA ILE A 449 -41.28 2.06 3.18
C ILE A 449 -40.19 1.27 2.45
N ILE A 450 -39.73 1.71 1.28
CA ILE A 450 -38.85 0.91 0.40
C ILE A 450 -37.35 1.14 0.65
N SER A 451 -36.95 2.27 1.26
CA SER A 451 -35.55 2.68 1.46
C SER A 451 -34.71 1.82 2.42
N SER A 452 -35.27 0.74 2.98
CA SER A 452 -34.68 0.01 4.12
C SER A 452 -34.29 -1.45 3.86
N SER A 453 -34.25 -1.95 2.61
CA SER A 453 -34.10 -3.40 2.34
C SER A 453 -32.99 -3.86 1.39
N THR A 454 -32.25 -2.96 0.73
CA THR A 454 -31.29 -3.32 -0.33
C THR A 454 -29.80 -3.24 0.03
N SER A 455 -29.43 -2.84 1.25
CA SER A 455 -28.02 -2.67 1.67
C SER A 455 -27.28 -3.95 2.07
N GLY A 456 -27.93 -5.12 2.08
CA GLY A 456 -27.34 -6.36 2.59
C GLY A 456 -26.77 -7.33 1.54
N TRP A 457 -27.18 -7.21 0.27
CA TRP A 457 -26.83 -8.17 -0.78
C TRP A 457 -25.55 -7.80 -1.55
N ASN A 458 -25.29 -6.49 -1.75
CA ASN A 458 -24.06 -6.01 -2.39
C ASN A 458 -22.81 -6.47 -1.62
N ASP A 459 -22.83 -6.40 -0.29
CA ASP A 459 -21.76 -6.89 0.60
C ASP A 459 -21.47 -8.40 0.44
N PHE A 460 -22.44 -9.19 -0.02
CA PHE A 460 -22.30 -10.65 -0.20
C PHE A 460 -21.77 -11.01 -1.59
N ASP A 461 -22.21 -10.30 -2.63
CA ASP A 461 -21.60 -10.39 -3.97
C ASP A 461 -20.13 -9.95 -3.95
N ASP A 462 -19.78 -8.90 -3.20
CA ASP A 462 -18.39 -8.47 -3.01
C ASP A 462 -17.55 -9.50 -2.23
N PHE A 463 -18.14 -10.23 -1.27
CA PHE A 463 -17.48 -11.32 -0.55
C PHE A 463 -17.24 -12.55 -1.42
N LEU A 464 -18.23 -12.97 -2.20
CA LEU A 464 -18.07 -14.09 -3.14
C LEU A 464 -16.98 -13.79 -4.19
N ARG A 465 -16.98 -12.56 -4.74
CA ARG A 465 -15.93 -12.07 -5.66
C ARG A 465 -14.53 -12.02 -5.05
N GLN A 466 -14.39 -11.87 -3.73
CA GLN A 466 -13.08 -12.00 -3.06
C GLN A 466 -12.66 -13.48 -2.95
N SER A 467 -13.61 -14.37 -2.63
CA SER A 467 -13.32 -15.80 -2.39
C SER A 467 -12.91 -16.60 -3.63
N GLU A 468 -13.26 -16.16 -4.84
CA GLU A 468 -12.91 -16.84 -6.10
C GLU A 468 -11.56 -16.41 -6.71
N THR A 469 -10.74 -15.62 -6.00
CA THR A 469 -9.46 -15.09 -6.52
C THR A 469 -8.19 -15.84 -6.09
N PHE A 470 -8.31 -16.99 -5.43
CA PHE A 470 -7.15 -17.84 -5.11
C PHE A 470 -6.77 -18.76 -6.28
N GLU A 471 -5.94 -18.25 -7.20
CA GLU A 471 -4.99 -19.12 -7.90
C GLU A 471 -3.94 -19.64 -6.89
N PRO A 472 -3.50 -20.90 -6.98
CA PRO A 472 -2.43 -21.41 -6.12
C PRO A 472 -1.09 -20.73 -6.46
N GLN A 473 -0.50 -20.04 -5.48
CA GLN A 473 0.79 -19.36 -5.66
C GLN A 473 1.92 -20.35 -5.96
N LYS A 474 2.76 -20.05 -6.96
CA LYS A 474 4.07 -20.70 -7.14
C LYS A 474 4.94 -20.47 -5.89
N SER A 475 5.73 -21.47 -5.49
CA SER A 475 6.71 -21.29 -4.40
C SER A 475 7.82 -20.33 -4.80
N GLU A 476 8.32 -19.52 -3.86
CA GLU A 476 9.39 -18.53 -4.06
C GLU A 476 10.65 -19.09 -4.73
N LEU A 477 10.97 -20.37 -4.51
CA LEU A 477 12.14 -21.03 -5.13
C LEU A 477 12.02 -21.16 -6.66
N VAL A 478 10.80 -21.42 -7.16
CA VAL A 478 10.52 -21.47 -8.61
C VAL A 478 10.55 -20.05 -9.19
N ASP A 479 10.02 -19.09 -8.43
CA ASP A 479 9.99 -17.68 -8.81
C ASP A 479 11.40 -17.08 -8.90
N TYR A 480 12.32 -17.51 -8.02
CA TYR A 480 13.74 -17.14 -8.05
C TYR A 480 14.53 -17.75 -9.23
N LEU A 481 14.22 -19.02 -9.58
CA LEU A 481 14.90 -19.72 -10.68
C LEU A 481 14.41 -19.28 -12.06
N GLU A 482 13.14 -18.86 -12.19
CA GLU A 482 12.61 -18.29 -13.44
C GLU A 482 12.99 -16.80 -13.64
N LYS A 483 13.13 -16.02 -12.56
CA LYS A 483 13.36 -14.56 -12.61
C LYS A 483 14.84 -14.17 -12.46
N GLY A 484 15.61 -14.43 -13.52
CA GLY A 484 16.84 -13.66 -13.76
C GLY A 484 16.57 -12.13 -13.75
N PRO A 485 17.61 -11.28 -13.58
CA PRO A 485 17.44 -9.86 -13.24
C PRO A 485 16.42 -9.12 -14.10
N GLN A 486 15.49 -8.42 -13.44
CA GLN A 486 14.26 -7.86 -14.02
C GLN A 486 14.42 -7.35 -15.46
N LYS A 487 13.86 -8.11 -16.40
CA LYS A 487 13.46 -7.60 -17.72
C LYS A 487 11.98 -7.27 -17.68
N ASN A 488 11.59 -6.34 -18.57
CA ASN A 488 10.24 -5.80 -18.68
C ASN A 488 9.18 -6.92 -18.81
N GLY A 489 7.94 -6.64 -18.37
CA GLY A 489 6.84 -7.60 -18.37
C GLY A 489 6.58 -8.26 -19.74
N PRO A 490 5.91 -9.43 -19.78
CA PRO A 490 6.00 -10.39 -20.90
C PRO A 490 5.52 -9.93 -22.29
N ASN A 491 4.90 -8.75 -22.40
CA ASN A 491 4.49 -8.12 -23.66
C ASN A 491 5.24 -6.81 -23.99
N ALA A 492 6.21 -6.40 -23.17
CA ALA A 492 6.93 -5.14 -23.37
C ALA A 492 8.05 -5.29 -24.40
N ASN A 493 8.02 -4.44 -25.42
CA ASN A 493 8.97 -4.48 -26.52
C ASN A 493 10.41 -4.16 -26.06
N PRO A 494 11.39 -5.06 -26.20
CA PRO A 494 12.72 -4.91 -25.60
C PRO A 494 13.57 -3.77 -26.20
N TRP A 495 13.15 -3.17 -27.31
CA TRP A 495 13.87 -2.06 -27.97
C TRP A 495 13.46 -0.66 -27.47
N TRP A 496 12.54 -0.55 -26.50
CA TRP A 496 12.07 0.73 -25.95
C TRP A 496 12.32 0.82 -24.43
N GLN A 497 12.87 1.96 -24.01
CA GLN A 497 12.96 2.32 -22.59
C GLN A 497 11.61 2.93 -22.19
N ASN A 498 10.88 2.27 -21.30
CA ASN A 498 9.65 2.84 -20.74
C ASN A 498 9.99 3.91 -19.69
N TRP A 499 9.09 4.88 -19.53
CA TRP A 499 9.18 5.99 -18.58
C TRP A 499 7.81 6.13 -17.91
N LEU A 500 7.65 5.56 -16.72
CA LEU A 500 6.34 5.12 -16.22
C LEU A 500 5.51 6.23 -15.51
N ASN A 501 6.18 7.24 -14.98
CA ASN A 501 5.63 8.37 -14.21
C ASN A 501 6.56 9.59 -14.41
N HIS A 502 6.40 10.67 -13.64
CA HIS A 502 7.33 11.80 -13.71
C HIS A 502 8.75 11.38 -13.30
N GLY A 503 8.88 10.55 -12.28
CA GLY A 503 10.14 9.98 -11.80
C GLY A 503 10.88 9.02 -12.76
N GLY A 504 10.27 8.65 -13.89
CA GLY A 504 10.77 7.64 -14.82
C GLY A 504 10.56 6.20 -14.35
N ASP A 505 10.76 5.95 -13.06
CA ASP A 505 10.55 4.67 -12.38
C ASP A 505 9.89 4.82 -11.00
N ILE A 506 9.68 3.70 -10.31
CA ILE A 506 9.10 3.67 -8.96
C ILE A 506 10.05 4.22 -7.88
N TYR A 507 11.30 4.54 -8.21
CA TYR A 507 12.33 5.02 -7.29
C TYR A 507 12.56 6.54 -7.42
N ASN A 508 11.79 7.21 -8.29
CA ASN A 508 11.89 8.63 -8.62
C ASN A 508 13.30 9.07 -9.10
N ARG A 509 14.04 8.19 -9.77
CA ARG A 509 15.47 8.46 -10.13
C ARG A 509 15.68 9.36 -11.35
N ARG A 510 14.63 9.58 -12.16
CA ARG A 510 14.65 10.33 -13.43
C ARG A 510 15.81 9.90 -14.35
N TYR A 511 16.06 8.58 -14.39
CA TYR A 511 17.17 7.95 -15.12
C TYR A 511 16.65 6.98 -16.19
N ALA A 512 16.94 7.26 -17.45
CA ALA A 512 16.78 6.31 -18.55
C ALA A 512 17.91 5.27 -18.54
N SER A 513 17.82 4.28 -17.66
CA SER A 513 18.90 3.32 -17.40
C SER A 513 19.21 2.38 -18.56
N GLY A 514 18.25 2.09 -19.44
CA GLY A 514 18.42 1.31 -20.67
C GLY A 514 18.69 2.15 -21.92
N GLU A 515 18.84 3.48 -21.81
CA GLU A 515 19.29 4.31 -22.93
C GLU A 515 20.77 4.04 -23.24
N THR A 516 21.12 3.98 -24.52
CA THR A 516 22.47 3.64 -25.00
C THR A 516 22.95 4.47 -26.19
N LYS A 517 22.02 5.12 -26.92
CA LYS A 517 22.27 5.87 -28.15
C LYS A 517 22.55 7.35 -27.88
N ILE A 518 21.83 7.98 -26.95
CA ILE A 518 22.25 9.28 -26.40
C ILE A 518 23.46 9.02 -25.51
N SER A 519 24.58 9.72 -25.74
CA SER A 519 25.84 9.54 -25.02
C SER A 519 26.68 10.83 -25.14
N PRO A 520 27.75 11.03 -24.34
CA PRO A 520 28.62 12.19 -24.49
C PRO A 520 29.22 12.34 -25.91
N SER A 521 29.44 11.23 -26.61
CA SER A 521 29.93 11.19 -27.99
C SER A 521 28.89 11.43 -29.07
N THR A 522 27.59 11.32 -28.75
CA THR A 522 26.49 11.43 -29.74
C THR A 522 25.50 12.56 -29.45
N ALA A 523 25.54 13.18 -28.26
CA ALA A 523 24.63 14.26 -27.88
C ALA A 523 24.71 15.47 -28.84
N SER A 524 25.88 15.77 -29.40
CA SER A 524 26.08 16.80 -30.44
C SER A 524 25.28 16.52 -31.73
N HIS A 525 24.87 15.28 -31.97
CA HIS A 525 24.07 14.84 -33.12
C HIS A 525 22.56 14.79 -32.84
N LEU A 526 22.10 15.27 -31.67
CA LEU A 526 20.66 15.47 -31.43
C LEU A 526 20.08 16.45 -32.45
N ARG A 527 19.01 16.06 -33.15
CA ARG A 527 18.29 16.91 -34.12
C ARG A 527 16.79 16.86 -33.83
N LEU A 528 16.09 17.94 -34.15
CA LEU A 528 14.62 17.98 -34.08
C LEU A 528 14.06 16.98 -35.10
N LYS A 529 13.43 15.91 -34.61
CA LYS A 529 12.83 14.88 -35.46
C LYS A 529 11.39 15.24 -35.83
N TRP A 530 10.62 15.71 -34.84
CA TRP A 530 9.24 16.18 -35.04
C TRP A 530 8.84 17.10 -33.89
N LYS A 531 7.79 17.92 -34.12
CA LYS A 531 7.09 18.69 -33.08
C LYS A 531 5.58 18.51 -33.22
N PHE A 532 4.89 18.37 -32.10
CA PHE A 532 3.44 18.19 -32.03
C PHE A 532 2.80 19.44 -31.40
N ASN A 533 1.78 20.01 -32.07
CA ASN A 533 1.04 21.16 -31.54
C ASN A 533 -0.04 20.68 -30.56
N ALA A 534 0.21 20.84 -29.26
CA ALA A 534 -0.73 20.52 -28.20
C ALA A 534 -1.81 21.60 -28.01
N GLY A 535 -1.67 22.78 -28.63
CA GLY A 535 -2.62 23.90 -28.52
C GLY A 535 -2.65 24.58 -27.14
N GLY A 536 -1.68 24.29 -26.29
CA GLY A 536 -1.51 24.83 -24.94
C GLY A 536 -0.18 24.35 -24.37
N TYR A 537 0.32 25.03 -23.33
CA TYR A 537 1.63 24.72 -22.77
C TYR A 537 1.64 23.36 -22.08
N VAL A 538 2.82 22.72 -22.05
CA VAL A 538 3.02 21.34 -21.57
C VAL A 538 4.11 21.35 -20.51
N THR A 539 3.71 21.31 -19.24
CA THR A 539 4.63 21.26 -18.08
C THR A 539 4.85 19.84 -17.54
N ALA A 540 4.03 18.88 -17.95
CA ALA A 540 4.18 17.48 -17.57
C ALA A 540 5.42 16.87 -18.23
N THR A 541 6.20 16.09 -17.49
CA THR A 541 7.17 15.16 -18.11
C THR A 541 6.35 14.14 -18.94
N PRO A 542 6.62 13.92 -20.24
CA PRO A 542 5.85 12.95 -21.02
C PRO A 542 6.14 11.53 -20.54
N ALA A 543 5.13 10.75 -20.16
CA ALA A 543 5.31 9.33 -19.88
C ALA A 543 5.45 8.54 -21.19
N ILE A 544 6.24 7.47 -21.18
CA ILE A 544 6.56 6.65 -22.36
C ILE A 544 6.22 5.20 -22.03
N TYR A 545 5.40 4.57 -22.87
CA TYR A 545 5.21 3.12 -22.84
C TYR A 545 5.01 2.56 -24.24
N ASP A 546 5.79 1.54 -24.59
CA ASP A 546 5.68 0.80 -25.86
C ASP A 546 5.63 1.72 -27.10
N GLY A 547 6.53 2.70 -27.14
CA GLY A 547 6.63 3.66 -28.25
C GLY A 547 5.49 4.68 -28.35
N ILE A 548 4.61 4.80 -27.35
CA ILE A 548 3.60 5.86 -27.24
C ILE A 548 3.96 6.81 -26.10
N LEU A 549 3.77 8.10 -26.33
CA LEU A 549 3.96 9.18 -25.37
C LEU A 549 2.61 9.65 -24.83
N TYR A 550 2.52 9.83 -23.51
CA TYR A 550 1.32 10.28 -22.80
C TYR A 550 1.62 11.55 -22.01
N PHE A 551 0.82 12.59 -22.21
CA PHE A 551 1.01 13.89 -21.56
C PHE A 551 -0.29 14.68 -21.49
N THR A 552 -0.33 15.68 -20.62
CA THR A 552 -1.43 16.62 -20.48
C THR A 552 -0.99 18.02 -20.88
N SER A 553 -1.96 18.85 -21.26
CA SER A 553 -1.73 20.25 -21.63
C SER A 553 -2.69 21.17 -20.89
N TRP A 554 -2.23 22.38 -20.62
CA TRP A 554 -2.98 23.42 -19.90
C TRP A 554 -4.17 24.00 -20.69
N ASN A 555 -4.43 23.54 -21.91
CA ASN A 555 -5.71 23.76 -22.59
C ASN A 555 -6.84 22.80 -22.15
N GLY A 556 -6.59 21.94 -21.15
CA GLY A 556 -7.58 21.02 -20.60
C GLY A 556 -7.66 19.68 -21.35
N TYR A 557 -6.63 19.30 -22.10
CA TYR A 557 -6.59 18.04 -22.84
C TYR A 557 -5.49 17.09 -22.36
N ALA A 558 -5.83 15.80 -22.34
CA ALA A 558 -4.87 14.70 -22.32
C ALA A 558 -4.65 14.18 -23.75
N TYR A 559 -3.42 13.75 -24.02
CA TYR A 559 -2.95 13.32 -25.34
C TYR A 559 -2.18 12.01 -25.26
N ALA A 560 -2.34 11.19 -26.31
CA ALA A 560 -1.43 10.11 -26.65
C ALA A 560 -0.92 10.30 -28.09
N VAL A 561 0.40 10.29 -28.29
CA VAL A 561 1.04 10.42 -29.61
C VAL A 561 2.14 9.38 -29.79
N LYS A 562 2.42 8.95 -31.03
CA LYS A 562 3.48 7.96 -31.29
C LYS A 562 4.86 8.61 -31.16
N ALA A 563 5.74 7.99 -30.37
CA ALA A 563 7.11 8.44 -30.16
C ALA A 563 7.96 8.46 -31.46
N ARG A 564 7.58 7.62 -32.45
CA ARG A 564 8.27 7.49 -33.75
C ARG A 564 8.20 8.77 -34.59
N ASP A 565 7.03 9.36 -34.71
CA ASP A 565 6.68 10.38 -35.72
C ASP A 565 5.79 11.53 -35.22
N GLY A 566 5.35 11.49 -33.95
CA GLY A 566 4.46 12.50 -33.35
C GLY A 566 3.00 12.38 -33.79
N SER A 567 2.60 11.34 -34.52
CA SER A 567 1.22 11.16 -34.96
C SER A 567 0.27 10.93 -33.78
N LEU A 568 -0.90 11.56 -33.83
CA LEU A 568 -1.92 11.48 -32.79
C LEU A 568 -2.53 10.07 -32.73
N VAL A 569 -2.59 9.49 -31.53
CA VAL A 569 -3.32 8.25 -31.25
C VAL A 569 -4.70 8.58 -30.71
N TRP A 570 -4.76 9.42 -29.66
CA TRP A 570 -6.02 9.98 -29.15
C TRP A 570 -5.81 11.32 -28.45
N LYS A 571 -6.89 12.11 -28.39
CA LYS A 571 -7.02 13.40 -27.68
C LYS A 571 -8.31 13.36 -26.87
N LYS A 572 -8.29 13.81 -25.62
CA LYS A 572 -9.47 13.84 -24.73
C LYS A 572 -9.57 15.15 -23.95
N ASN A 573 -10.70 15.84 -24.05
CA ASN A 573 -11.01 17.00 -23.22
C ASN A 573 -11.36 16.51 -21.81
N LEU A 574 -10.62 16.95 -20.79
CA LEU A 574 -10.79 16.52 -19.41
C LEU A 574 -12.14 16.97 -18.83
N THR A 575 -12.64 18.13 -19.23
CA THR A 575 -13.95 18.67 -18.81
C THR A 575 -15.09 17.78 -19.33
N GLU A 576 -15.09 17.48 -20.63
CA GLU A 576 -16.10 16.60 -21.26
C GLU A 576 -16.00 15.16 -20.75
N LEU A 577 -14.78 14.66 -20.53
CA LEU A 577 -14.52 13.28 -20.11
C LEU A 577 -15.00 13.00 -18.68
N THR A 578 -14.92 13.99 -17.78
CA THR A 578 -15.17 13.82 -16.35
C THR A 578 -16.46 14.48 -15.86
N GLY A 579 -17.03 15.42 -16.60
CA GLY A 579 -18.13 16.27 -16.14
C GLY A 579 -17.74 17.29 -15.06
N ILE A 580 -16.46 17.30 -14.64
CA ILE A 580 -15.93 18.25 -13.66
C ILE A 580 -15.82 19.62 -14.35
N ARG A 581 -16.47 20.63 -13.77
CA ARG A 581 -16.26 22.03 -14.16
C ARG A 581 -14.96 22.52 -13.51
N GLY A 582 -14.20 23.35 -14.23
CA GLY A 582 -12.91 23.86 -13.77
C GLY A 582 -12.98 24.57 -12.41
N GLY A 583 -11.83 24.65 -11.73
CA GLY A 583 -11.75 25.20 -10.38
C GLY A 583 -12.19 26.66 -10.32
N GLN A 584 -13.39 26.91 -9.77
CA GLN A 584 -13.95 28.25 -9.60
C GLN A 584 -13.00 29.19 -8.81
N ALA A 585 -12.26 28.65 -7.84
CA ALA A 585 -11.27 29.37 -7.04
C ALA A 585 -10.12 30.01 -7.85
N LEU A 586 -9.88 29.60 -9.10
CA LEU A 586 -8.88 30.21 -9.99
C LEU A 586 -9.48 30.91 -11.22
N GLY A 587 -10.81 31.04 -11.30
CA GLY A 587 -11.48 31.56 -12.50
C GLY A 587 -11.27 30.69 -13.75
N TRP A 588 -10.88 29.42 -13.60
CA TRP A 588 -10.68 28.51 -14.71
C TRP A 588 -11.99 27.84 -15.12
N ASN A 589 -12.50 28.18 -16.30
CA ASN A 589 -13.73 27.57 -16.84
C ASN A 589 -13.54 26.13 -17.37
N THR A 590 -12.31 25.59 -17.37
CA THR A 590 -11.98 24.25 -17.87
C THR A 590 -11.18 23.45 -16.85
N THR A 591 -11.35 22.13 -16.86
CA THR A 591 -10.61 21.18 -16.04
C THR A 591 -9.22 20.94 -16.64
N ILE A 592 -8.17 21.13 -15.83
CA ILE A 592 -6.77 21.05 -16.25
C ILE A 592 -6.08 19.92 -15.47
N ALA A 593 -5.04 19.32 -16.07
CA ALA A 593 -4.12 18.43 -15.37
C ALA A 593 -2.67 18.85 -15.71
N ARG A 594 -1.86 19.19 -14.70
CA ARG A 594 -0.42 19.48 -14.88
C ARG A 594 0.50 18.29 -14.57
N ALA A 595 -0.02 17.30 -13.85
CA ALA A 595 0.72 16.12 -13.41
C ALA A 595 1.03 15.18 -14.58
N THR A 596 2.18 14.50 -14.56
CA THR A 596 2.52 13.47 -15.53
C THR A 596 1.56 12.28 -15.40
N PRO A 597 0.90 11.85 -16.50
CA PRO A 597 0.13 10.63 -16.53
C PRO A 597 0.99 9.41 -16.19
N THR A 598 0.51 8.57 -15.27
CA THR A 598 1.21 7.39 -14.77
C THR A 598 0.70 6.13 -15.47
N ILE A 599 1.61 5.32 -15.98
CA ILE A 599 1.28 4.01 -16.58
C ILE A 599 0.88 3.04 -15.45
N ALA A 600 -0.28 2.40 -15.58
CA ALA A 600 -0.81 1.49 -14.58
C ALA A 600 -1.39 0.22 -15.20
N GLY A 601 -1.02 -0.94 -14.66
CA GLY A 601 -1.43 -2.26 -15.18
C GLY A 601 -1.15 -2.42 -16.68
N ASP A 602 -2.01 -3.17 -17.37
CA ASP A 602 -1.81 -3.47 -18.80
C ASP A 602 -2.30 -2.33 -19.73
N ASP A 603 -3.46 -1.74 -19.45
CA ASP A 603 -4.11 -0.73 -20.31
C ASP A 603 -4.71 0.46 -19.52
N MET A 604 -4.09 0.89 -18.41
CA MET A 604 -4.54 2.07 -17.67
C MET A 604 -3.49 3.19 -17.65
N LEU A 605 -4.02 4.41 -17.58
CA LEU A 605 -3.26 5.65 -17.47
C LEU A 605 -3.94 6.52 -16.41
N ILE A 606 -3.25 6.78 -15.30
CA ILE A 606 -3.81 7.47 -14.12
C ILE A 606 -3.20 8.87 -14.01
N MET A 607 -4.01 9.90 -13.77
CA MET A 607 -3.54 11.29 -13.65
C MET A 607 -4.35 12.10 -12.65
N GLY A 608 -3.70 13.08 -12.03
CA GLY A 608 -4.30 14.05 -11.12
C GLY A 608 -4.85 15.29 -11.83
N ILE A 609 -5.95 15.84 -11.30
CA ILE A 609 -6.58 17.06 -11.79
C ILE A 609 -6.09 18.28 -11.00
N THR A 610 -5.62 19.28 -11.72
CA THR A 610 -5.30 20.63 -11.25
C THR A 610 -6.57 21.47 -11.32
N GLY A 611 -7.39 21.32 -10.29
CA GLY A 611 -8.73 21.89 -10.12
C GLY A 611 -9.25 21.37 -8.78
N PRO A 612 -10.54 21.05 -8.59
CA PRO A 612 -10.91 20.26 -7.42
C PRO A 612 -10.09 18.96 -7.39
N ALA A 613 -9.62 18.55 -6.22
CA ALA A 613 -8.71 17.41 -6.04
C ALA A 613 -9.34 16.07 -6.45
N TYR A 614 -9.25 15.76 -7.76
CA TYR A 614 -9.67 14.51 -8.36
C TYR A 614 -8.47 13.75 -8.94
N VAL A 615 -8.57 12.43 -8.90
CA VAL A 615 -7.71 11.50 -9.64
C VAL A 615 -8.59 10.75 -10.62
N ILE A 616 -8.13 10.57 -11.85
CA ILE A 616 -8.85 9.84 -12.88
C ILE A 616 -7.98 8.73 -13.47
N ALA A 617 -8.61 7.63 -13.88
CA ALA A 617 -8.00 6.63 -14.75
C ALA A 617 -8.69 6.59 -16.11
N VAL A 618 -7.90 6.50 -17.16
CA VAL A 618 -8.38 6.30 -18.54
C VAL A 618 -7.72 5.07 -19.15
N LYS A 619 -8.38 4.45 -20.13
CA LYS A 619 -7.76 3.39 -20.94
C LYS A 619 -6.59 3.96 -21.73
N ARG A 620 -5.41 3.35 -21.60
CA ARG A 620 -4.17 3.82 -22.23
C ARG A 620 -4.25 3.76 -23.77
N THR A 621 -4.98 2.79 -24.31
CA THR A 621 -5.26 2.61 -25.76
C THR A 621 -6.23 3.64 -26.37
N THR A 622 -7.24 4.10 -25.63
CA THR A 622 -8.38 4.85 -26.22
C THR A 622 -8.70 6.19 -25.54
N GLY A 623 -8.11 6.46 -24.37
CA GLY A 623 -8.44 7.61 -23.52
C GLY A 623 -9.86 7.58 -22.94
N LYS A 624 -10.59 6.45 -23.01
CA LYS A 624 -11.92 6.34 -22.38
C LYS A 624 -11.78 6.31 -20.87
N LEU A 625 -12.58 7.09 -20.13
CA LEU A 625 -12.63 7.08 -18.67
C LEU A 625 -12.94 5.67 -18.14
N ILE A 626 -12.23 5.24 -17.10
CA ILE A 626 -12.49 4.02 -16.33
C ILE A 626 -13.15 4.41 -15.02
N TRP A 627 -12.52 5.31 -14.25
CA TRP A 627 -13.03 5.83 -12.98
C TRP A 627 -12.54 7.26 -12.72
N SER A 628 -13.22 7.96 -11.81
CA SER A 628 -12.89 9.31 -11.34
C SER A 628 -13.22 9.41 -9.85
N THR A 629 -12.24 9.81 -9.03
CA THR A 629 -12.37 9.84 -7.56
C THR A 629 -11.96 11.20 -7.02
N LYS A 630 -12.84 11.83 -6.22
CA LYS A 630 -12.50 13.02 -5.43
C LYS A 630 -11.71 12.59 -4.19
N VAL A 631 -10.45 13.01 -4.06
CA VAL A 631 -9.56 12.57 -2.96
C VAL A 631 -9.46 13.58 -1.81
N GLU A 632 -9.86 14.83 -2.05
CA GLU A 632 -10.01 15.84 -1.00
C GLU A 632 -11.26 16.70 -1.25
N GLY A 633 -12.01 16.98 -0.18
CA GLY A 633 -13.23 17.77 -0.19
C GLY A 633 -12.99 19.28 -0.22
N HIS A 634 -11.90 19.73 0.41
CA HIS A 634 -11.53 21.15 0.59
C HIS A 634 -11.55 21.95 -0.73
N PRO A 635 -12.11 23.19 -0.74
CA PRO A 635 -12.39 23.92 -1.98
C PRO A 635 -11.14 24.36 -2.76
N TYR A 636 -10.01 24.59 -2.08
CA TYR A 636 -8.75 24.99 -2.72
C TYR A 636 -7.81 23.79 -3.01
N ALA A 637 -8.18 22.57 -2.61
CA ALA A 637 -7.35 21.40 -2.82
C ALA A 637 -7.27 20.99 -4.29
N VAL A 638 -6.04 20.72 -4.74
CA VAL A 638 -5.63 20.36 -6.10
C VAL A 638 -4.74 19.11 -6.09
N ILE A 639 -4.58 18.47 -7.25
CA ILE A 639 -3.51 17.49 -7.48
C ILE A 639 -2.50 18.09 -8.47
N THR A 640 -1.32 18.45 -7.96
CA THR A 640 -0.18 18.93 -8.75
C THR A 640 0.91 17.87 -8.93
N MET A 641 1.10 17.04 -7.90
CA MET A 641 2.10 15.98 -7.83
C MET A 641 1.77 14.82 -8.79
N SER A 642 2.78 14.18 -9.36
CA SER A 642 2.60 13.04 -10.27
C SER A 642 2.67 11.73 -9.49
N GLY A 643 1.60 10.95 -9.47
CA GLY A 643 1.57 9.73 -8.65
C GLY A 643 2.51 8.61 -9.10
N THR A 644 2.54 7.53 -8.31
CA THR A 644 3.28 6.31 -8.63
C THR A 644 2.35 5.11 -8.54
N TYR A 645 2.35 4.27 -9.59
CA TYR A 645 1.63 3.00 -9.62
C TYR A 645 2.53 1.87 -9.13
N TYR A 646 2.03 1.02 -8.22
CA TYR A 646 2.75 -0.15 -7.75
C TYR A 646 1.84 -1.29 -7.27
N LYS A 647 2.04 -2.51 -7.79
CA LYS A 647 1.31 -3.75 -7.44
C LYS A 647 -0.22 -3.57 -7.28
N GLY A 648 -0.87 -2.94 -8.26
CA GLY A 648 -2.32 -2.69 -8.23
C GLY A 648 -2.77 -1.44 -7.47
N ASN A 649 -1.85 -0.72 -6.82
CA ASN A 649 -2.13 0.49 -6.04
C ASN A 649 -1.60 1.74 -6.76
N PHE A 650 -2.16 2.91 -6.46
CA PHE A 650 -1.69 4.21 -6.93
C PHE A 650 -1.53 5.17 -5.76
N TYR A 651 -0.35 5.79 -5.63
CA TYR A 651 0.01 6.68 -4.52
C TYR A 651 0.10 8.11 -5.03
N VAL A 652 -0.61 9.05 -4.39
CA VAL A 652 -0.65 10.46 -4.81
C VAL A 652 -0.81 11.41 -3.62
N GLY A 653 0.02 12.46 -3.60
CA GLY A 653 -0.06 13.57 -2.66
C GLY A 653 -1.12 14.60 -3.06
N VAL A 654 -1.71 15.24 -2.06
CA VAL A 654 -2.68 16.32 -2.20
C VAL A 654 -2.03 17.64 -1.80
N SER A 655 -2.26 18.66 -2.62
CA SER A 655 -1.78 20.03 -2.43
C SER A 655 -2.93 21.02 -2.48
N SER A 656 -2.66 22.32 -2.28
CA SER A 656 -3.71 23.33 -2.19
C SER A 656 -3.28 24.66 -2.78
N LEU A 657 -4.28 25.41 -3.22
CA LEU A 657 -4.16 26.80 -3.69
C LEU A 657 -4.44 27.81 -2.58
N GLU A 658 -4.72 27.35 -1.36
CA GLU A 658 -4.96 28.22 -0.19
C GLU A 658 -3.72 29.06 0.17
N GLU A 659 -2.53 28.64 -0.26
CA GLU A 659 -1.29 29.43 -0.29
C GLU A 659 -1.40 30.77 -1.04
N LEU A 660 -2.34 30.86 -1.99
CA LEU A 660 -2.66 32.04 -2.80
C LEU A 660 -3.87 32.82 -2.28
N ALA A 661 -4.50 32.38 -1.18
CA ALA A 661 -5.68 33.03 -0.61
C ALA A 661 -5.31 34.33 0.14
N SER A 662 -6.31 35.15 0.45
CA SER A 662 -6.09 36.33 1.30
C SER A 662 -5.87 35.94 2.77
N ILE A 663 -5.33 36.85 3.58
CA ILE A 663 -5.07 36.61 5.01
C ILE A 663 -6.38 36.33 5.76
N GLU A 664 -7.51 36.89 5.32
CA GLU A 664 -8.84 36.71 5.90
C GLU A 664 -9.49 35.37 5.53
N GLU A 665 -9.17 34.82 4.35
CA GLU A 665 -9.66 33.51 3.87
C GLU A 665 -8.80 32.35 4.42
N CYS A 666 -7.49 32.59 4.58
CA CYS A 666 -6.49 31.63 5.04
C CYS A 666 -6.63 31.23 6.53
N CYS A 667 -6.33 30.00 6.97
CA CYS A 667 -6.11 28.77 6.20
C CYS A 667 -6.65 27.57 7.01
N THR A 668 -7.04 26.49 6.33
CA THR A 668 -7.60 25.27 6.93
C THR A 668 -7.17 23.98 6.23
N PHE A 669 -6.52 24.05 5.08
CA PHE A 669 -6.06 22.89 4.32
C PHE A 669 -4.97 22.10 5.05
N ARG A 670 -4.96 20.78 4.89
CA ARG A 670 -3.89 19.90 5.35
C ARG A 670 -3.44 18.99 4.22
N GLY A 671 -2.15 19.03 3.89
CA GLY A 671 -1.55 18.11 2.94
C GLY A 671 -1.72 16.66 3.37
N SER A 672 -1.86 15.76 2.40
CA SER A 672 -2.10 14.35 2.67
C SER A 672 -1.63 13.44 1.54
N LEU A 673 -1.14 12.26 1.91
CA LEU A 673 -0.82 11.19 0.98
C LEU A 673 -2.01 10.23 0.91
N VAL A 674 -2.42 9.88 -0.31
CA VAL A 674 -3.57 9.01 -0.58
C VAL A 674 -3.10 7.77 -1.33
N LYS A 675 -3.53 6.59 -0.86
CA LYS A 675 -3.41 5.33 -1.60
C LYS A 675 -4.78 4.97 -2.18
N LEU A 676 -4.80 4.74 -3.49
CA LEU A 676 -5.96 4.31 -4.26
C LEU A 676 -5.74 2.88 -4.77
N ASP A 677 -6.80 2.07 -4.82
CA ASP A 677 -6.83 0.90 -5.70
C ASP A 677 -6.85 1.39 -7.15
N ALA A 678 -5.88 0.94 -7.96
CA ALA A 678 -5.68 1.48 -9.31
C ALA A 678 -6.76 1.04 -10.31
N ARG A 679 -7.50 -0.05 -10.03
CA ARG A 679 -8.52 -0.63 -10.92
C ARG A 679 -9.89 0.04 -10.74
N THR A 680 -10.22 0.40 -9.50
CA THR A 680 -11.54 0.93 -9.09
C THR A 680 -11.52 2.42 -8.74
N GLY A 681 -10.35 2.95 -8.38
CA GLY A 681 -10.23 4.31 -7.82
C GLY A 681 -10.67 4.41 -6.36
N HIS A 682 -10.88 3.29 -5.66
CA HIS A 682 -11.28 3.31 -4.25
C HIS A 682 -10.13 3.77 -3.34
N ILE A 683 -10.39 4.70 -2.42
CA ILE A 683 -9.40 5.17 -1.45
C ILE A 683 -9.17 4.08 -0.40
N MET A 684 -7.97 3.48 -0.39
CA MET A 684 -7.60 2.45 0.59
C MET A 684 -7.19 3.05 1.93
N TRP A 685 -6.40 4.12 1.89
CA TRP A 685 -6.07 4.93 3.05
C TRP A 685 -5.69 6.36 2.63
N LYS A 686 -5.76 7.27 3.60
CA LYS A 686 -5.34 8.66 3.49
C LYS A 686 -4.70 9.09 4.80
N THR A 687 -3.52 9.68 4.72
CA THR A 687 -2.76 10.15 5.89
C THR A 687 -2.49 11.64 5.74
N PHE A 688 -2.87 12.43 6.74
CA PHE A 688 -2.61 13.87 6.80
C PHE A 688 -1.22 14.15 7.39
N MET A 689 -0.57 15.23 6.93
CA MET A 689 0.78 15.64 7.35
C MET A 689 0.78 16.60 8.55
N LEU A 690 -0.40 16.95 9.06
CA LEU A 690 -0.61 17.94 10.12
C LEU A 690 -1.69 17.47 11.11
N PRO A 691 -1.69 18.00 12.35
CA PRO A 691 -2.73 17.72 13.34
C PRO A 691 -4.14 18.07 12.85
N ASP A 692 -5.18 17.59 13.54
CA ASP A 692 -6.55 17.96 13.18
C ASP A 692 -6.91 19.37 13.65
N ASN A 693 -7.00 20.30 12.70
CA ASN A 693 -7.47 21.66 12.90
C ASN A 693 -9.02 21.75 13.00
N HIS A 694 -9.73 20.64 12.78
CA HIS A 694 -11.20 20.58 12.79
C HIS A 694 -11.88 21.61 11.85
N GLY A 695 -11.20 22.03 10.78
CA GLY A 695 -11.68 23.06 9.85
C GLY A 695 -11.67 24.49 10.41
N LYS A 696 -10.86 24.76 11.44
CA LYS A 696 -10.72 26.10 12.05
C LYS A 696 -9.48 26.82 11.53
N GLN A 697 -9.64 28.10 11.20
CA GLN A 697 -8.52 29.01 10.92
C GLN A 697 -7.69 29.25 12.19
N GLY A 698 -6.42 29.61 12.02
CA GLY A 698 -5.52 29.95 13.13
C GLY A 698 -4.94 28.75 13.90
N GLU A 699 -5.15 27.53 13.42
CA GLU A 699 -4.39 26.33 13.80
C GLU A 699 -3.40 25.96 12.66
N TYR A 700 -2.82 24.76 12.69
CA TYR A 700 -1.95 24.28 11.60
C TYR A 700 -2.71 24.10 10.27
N ALA A 701 -2.16 24.66 9.21
CA ALA A 701 -2.56 24.42 7.82
C ALA A 701 -1.34 24.45 6.89
N GLY A 702 -1.44 23.83 5.71
CA GLY A 702 -0.34 23.67 4.76
C GLY A 702 0.19 22.23 4.69
N ALA A 703 1.52 22.07 4.69
CA ALA A 703 2.26 20.83 4.50
C ALA A 703 1.85 20.04 3.24
N ALA A 704 1.54 20.77 2.17
CA ALA A 704 1.12 20.22 0.88
C ALA A 704 2.13 19.21 0.32
N ILE A 705 1.67 18.16 -0.35
CA ILE A 705 2.55 17.22 -1.07
C ILE A 705 2.35 17.49 -2.57
N TRP A 706 3.26 18.24 -3.16
CA TRP A 706 3.07 18.87 -4.47
C TRP A 706 4.18 18.62 -5.49
N GLY A 707 5.25 17.91 -5.09
CA GLY A 707 6.50 17.75 -5.83
C GLY A 707 6.44 16.79 -7.03
N SER A 708 7.49 15.98 -7.17
CA SER A 708 7.72 15.07 -8.30
C SER A 708 6.85 13.78 -8.26
N SER A 709 7.40 12.65 -7.80
CA SER A 709 6.67 11.37 -7.68
C SER A 709 7.09 10.58 -6.43
N PRO A 710 6.15 10.03 -5.63
CA PRO A 710 6.47 9.24 -4.44
C PRO A 710 7.29 8.02 -4.84
N SER A 711 8.33 7.73 -4.07
CA SER A 711 9.23 6.62 -4.34
C SER A 711 8.91 5.40 -3.45
N ILE A 712 9.06 4.20 -4.01
CA ILE A 712 8.52 2.95 -3.46
C ILE A 712 9.65 1.98 -3.13
N ASP A 713 9.61 1.46 -1.90
CA ASP A 713 10.54 0.50 -1.33
C ASP A 713 9.84 -0.82 -1.04
N ASP A 714 9.74 -1.68 -2.05
CA ASP A 714 9.12 -2.99 -1.91
C ASP A 714 9.76 -3.85 -0.80
N PRO A 715 11.10 -3.96 -0.68
CA PRO A 715 11.74 -4.72 0.40
C PRO A 715 11.39 -4.26 1.81
N ARG A 716 11.08 -2.97 2.02
CA ARG A 716 10.69 -2.42 3.34
C ARG A 716 9.18 -2.25 3.50
N ASN A 717 8.40 -2.47 2.44
CA ASN A 717 6.99 -2.13 2.35
C ASN A 717 6.69 -0.63 2.62
N LEU A 718 7.56 0.28 2.15
CA LEU A 718 7.46 1.72 2.42
C LEU A 718 7.24 2.56 1.15
N VAL A 719 6.52 3.66 1.30
CA VAL A 719 6.47 4.78 0.35
C VAL A 719 7.12 6.01 0.96
N TYR A 720 7.96 6.70 0.20
CA TYR A 720 8.68 7.90 0.63
C TYR A 720 8.16 9.12 -0.10
N ILE A 721 8.03 10.20 0.66
CA ILE A 721 7.58 11.51 0.18
C ILE A 721 8.37 12.61 0.89
N ALA A 722 8.22 13.83 0.39
CA ALA A 722 8.58 15.05 1.07
C ALA A 722 7.36 15.98 1.19
N THR A 723 7.40 16.93 2.14
CA THR A 723 6.27 17.79 2.47
C THR A 723 6.58 19.28 2.36
N GLY A 724 5.51 20.05 2.13
CA GLY A 724 5.54 21.49 2.00
C GLY A 724 5.65 22.27 3.32
N ASN A 725 5.73 23.59 3.15
CA ASN A 725 5.66 24.65 4.16
C ASN A 725 4.32 24.69 4.89
N LEU A 726 4.28 25.34 6.07
CA LEU A 726 3.03 25.71 6.72
C LEU A 726 2.46 27.00 6.11
N TYR A 727 1.14 27.05 5.90
CA TYR A 727 0.45 28.29 5.54
C TYR A 727 0.02 29.06 6.80
N SER A 728 -0.31 28.33 7.87
CA SER A 728 -0.58 28.89 9.19
C SER A 728 -0.16 27.94 10.29
N ALA A 729 0.13 28.51 11.47
CA ALA A 729 0.48 27.78 12.67
C ALA A 729 -0.30 28.33 13.88
N PRO A 730 -0.54 27.54 14.94
CA PRO A 730 -1.26 28.00 16.12
C PRO A 730 -0.56 29.15 16.84
N LYS A 731 -1.32 30.09 17.42
CA LYS A 731 -0.76 31.26 18.12
C LYS A 731 0.27 30.91 19.21
N ARG A 732 0.05 29.81 19.96
CA ARG A 732 0.99 29.27 20.96
C ARG A 732 2.39 28.95 20.38
N ILE A 733 2.43 28.59 19.09
CA ILE A 733 3.62 28.22 18.34
C ILE A 733 4.29 29.46 17.77
N GLN A 734 3.52 30.39 17.18
CA GLN A 734 4.03 31.68 16.72
C GLN A 734 4.71 32.46 17.85
N GLU A 735 4.05 32.59 19.01
CA GLU A 735 4.62 33.22 20.22
C GLU A 735 5.81 32.45 20.81
N CYS A 736 5.97 31.17 20.48
CA CYS A 736 7.15 30.39 20.87
C CYS A 736 8.31 30.70 19.92
N GLN A 737 8.05 30.70 18.61
CA GLN A 737 9.05 31.01 17.60
C GLN A 737 9.58 32.44 17.74
N GLU A 738 8.71 33.42 17.99
CA GLU A 738 9.10 34.80 18.31
C GLU A 738 10.14 34.86 19.45
N LYS A 739 9.96 34.05 20.49
CA LYS A 739 10.87 34.01 21.64
C LYS A 739 12.18 33.28 21.32
N LEU A 740 12.21 32.39 20.33
CA LEU A 740 13.45 31.75 19.83
C LEU A 740 14.19 32.66 18.85
N ASN A 741 13.49 33.27 17.88
CA ASN A 741 14.08 34.15 16.86
C ASN A 741 14.74 35.39 17.48
N ASN A 742 14.25 35.86 18.63
CA ASN A 742 14.86 36.94 19.40
C ASN A 742 16.07 36.51 20.27
N GLN A 743 16.45 35.23 20.30
CA GLN A 743 17.65 34.77 21.01
C GLN A 743 18.90 34.89 20.13
N THR A 744 19.93 35.53 20.67
CA THR A 744 21.24 35.70 20.00
C THR A 744 22.15 34.47 20.08
N ILE A 745 21.71 33.40 20.76
CA ILE A 745 22.45 32.14 20.91
C ILE A 745 21.77 31.08 20.02
N PRO A 746 22.48 30.49 19.04
CA PRO A 746 21.92 29.42 18.21
C PRO A 746 21.42 28.24 19.07
N PRO A 747 20.23 27.69 18.80
CA PRO A 747 19.70 26.59 19.59
C PRO A 747 20.56 25.33 19.46
N THR A 748 21.06 24.83 20.59
CA THR A 748 21.89 23.61 20.69
C THR A 748 21.08 22.31 20.76
N GLN A 749 19.75 22.41 20.62
CA GLN A 749 18.78 21.33 20.66
C GLN A 749 17.77 21.51 19.51
N PRO A 750 17.01 20.46 19.13
CA PRO A 750 15.91 20.60 18.17
C PRO A 750 14.94 21.71 18.57
N ASP A 751 14.31 22.33 17.57
CA ASP A 751 13.37 23.42 17.80
C ASP A 751 12.23 22.95 18.74
N LYS A 752 12.12 23.63 19.88
CA LYS A 752 11.16 23.30 20.95
C LYS A 752 9.75 23.78 20.65
N CYS A 753 9.59 24.62 19.63
CA CYS A 753 8.31 25.16 19.21
C CYS A 753 7.60 24.27 18.19
N ILE A 754 8.25 23.22 17.66
CA ILE A 754 7.64 22.33 16.69
C ILE A 754 6.97 21.14 17.42
N GLU A 755 5.65 21.04 17.30
CA GLU A 755 4.88 19.93 17.86
C GLU A 755 5.16 18.60 17.10
N PRO A 756 5.19 17.43 17.77
CA PRO A 756 5.58 16.17 17.13
C PRO A 756 4.76 15.80 15.90
N ASP A 757 3.45 16.06 15.92
CA ASP A 757 2.51 15.73 14.85
C ASP A 757 2.50 16.77 13.70
N ASN A 758 3.34 17.81 13.78
CA ASN A 758 3.66 18.65 12.63
C ASN A 758 4.71 17.95 11.76
N HIS A 759 4.38 17.70 10.50
CA HIS A 759 5.29 17.10 9.53
C HIS A 759 5.45 17.96 8.26
N SER A 760 5.39 19.29 8.38
CA SER A 760 5.88 20.20 7.33
C SER A 760 7.37 19.98 7.06
N ASP A 761 7.86 20.39 5.89
CA ASP A 761 9.29 20.51 5.56
C ASP A 761 10.10 19.24 5.87
N SER A 762 9.48 18.08 5.64
CA SER A 762 9.96 16.79 6.12
C SER A 762 10.13 15.80 4.98
N ILE A 763 11.26 15.08 4.97
CA ILE A 763 11.35 13.81 4.25
C ILE A 763 10.84 12.71 5.18
N MET A 764 10.00 11.80 4.69
CA MET A 764 9.41 10.76 5.52
C MET A 764 9.13 9.45 4.77
N ALA A 765 8.86 8.40 5.55
CA ALA A 765 8.48 7.08 5.06
C ALA A 765 7.17 6.61 5.71
N LEU A 766 6.23 6.13 4.90
CA LEU A 766 4.94 5.61 5.34
C LEU A 766 4.79 4.13 4.95
N ASP A 767 4.15 3.35 5.81
CA ASP A 767 3.81 1.95 5.56
C ASP A 767 2.81 1.83 4.40
N MET A 768 3.16 1.07 3.35
CA MET A 768 2.33 0.95 2.14
C MET A 768 0.97 0.29 2.40
N ASN A 769 0.81 -0.50 3.46
CA ASN A 769 -0.44 -1.20 3.76
C ASN A 769 -1.37 -0.34 4.62
N SER A 770 -0.85 0.30 5.66
CA SER A 770 -1.66 1.03 6.64
C SER A 770 -1.61 2.55 6.53
N GLY A 771 -0.74 3.12 5.70
CA GLY A 771 -0.51 4.58 5.61
C GLY A 771 0.13 5.20 6.84
N LYS A 772 0.61 4.39 7.80
CA LYS A 772 1.20 4.89 9.05
C LYS A 772 2.61 5.40 8.79
N ILE A 773 2.91 6.60 9.26
CA ILE A 773 4.27 7.15 9.24
C ILE A 773 5.17 6.23 10.10
N ARG A 774 6.27 5.77 9.51
CA ARG A 774 7.28 4.90 10.16
C ARG A 774 8.42 5.72 10.73
N TRP A 775 8.83 6.74 10.00
CA TRP A 775 9.74 7.81 10.43
C TRP A 775 9.51 9.04 9.57
N TYR A 776 9.82 10.22 10.11
CA TYR A 776 9.91 11.48 9.39
C TYR A 776 11.14 12.25 9.91
N ARG A 777 11.66 13.16 9.10
CA ARG A 777 12.74 14.06 9.46
C ARG A 777 12.46 15.43 8.87
N GLN A 778 12.07 16.37 9.73
CA GLN A 778 11.94 17.77 9.39
C GLN A 778 13.31 18.42 9.20
N LEU A 779 13.41 19.30 8.21
CA LEU A 779 14.64 19.89 7.68
C LEU A 779 14.33 21.33 7.26
N GLY A 780 15.20 22.30 7.55
CA GLY A 780 15.00 23.72 7.18
C GLY A 780 14.48 24.62 8.31
N GLY A 781 13.82 24.07 9.34
CA GLY A 781 13.38 24.83 10.52
C GLY A 781 11.89 25.18 10.48
N TYR A 782 11.52 26.31 11.07
CA TYR A 782 10.13 26.80 11.11
C TYR A 782 9.83 27.64 9.86
N ASP A 783 9.11 27.05 8.91
CA ASP A 783 8.62 27.69 7.68
C ASP A 783 7.10 27.90 7.78
N VAL A 784 6.68 29.14 8.02
CA VAL A 784 5.28 29.59 7.87
C VAL A 784 5.20 30.59 6.71
N TRP A 785 5.33 30.08 5.50
CA TRP A 785 5.23 30.85 4.27
C TRP A 785 3.88 30.67 3.56
N PHE A 786 3.28 31.78 3.12
CA PHE A 786 2.20 31.82 2.14
C PHE A 786 2.24 33.15 1.38
N LEU A 787 1.68 33.20 0.18
CA LEU A 787 2.01 34.25 -0.79
C LEU A 787 1.61 35.67 -0.33
N ALA A 788 0.49 35.81 0.40
CA ALA A 788 0.04 37.11 0.91
C ALA A 788 1.02 37.72 1.93
N CYS A 789 1.85 36.90 2.59
CA CYS A 789 2.89 37.31 3.53
C CYS A 789 4.31 37.31 2.95
N ALA A 790 4.46 37.25 1.62
CA ALA A 790 5.75 37.43 0.94
C ALA A 790 6.39 38.82 1.22
N ASN A 791 5.59 39.82 1.62
CA ASN A 791 6.07 41.04 2.26
C ASN A 791 5.74 41.00 3.76
N LEU A 792 6.76 40.83 4.60
CA LEU A 792 6.62 40.79 6.07
C LEU A 792 6.14 42.11 6.70
N SER A 793 6.06 43.20 5.92
CA SER A 793 5.49 44.48 6.37
C SER A 793 3.95 44.50 6.32
N THR A 794 3.33 43.48 5.71
CA THR A 794 1.87 43.37 5.62
C THR A 794 1.26 43.09 7.00
N PRO A 795 0.22 43.83 7.43
CA PRO A 795 -0.44 43.59 8.71
C PRO A 795 -0.94 42.15 8.86
N ASN A 796 -0.91 41.63 10.09
CA ASN A 796 -1.35 40.28 10.48
C ASN A 796 -0.50 39.11 9.93
N CYS A 797 0.63 39.38 9.25
CA CYS A 797 1.59 38.33 8.91
C CYS A 797 2.39 37.83 10.13
N PRO A 798 2.77 36.53 10.18
CA PRO A 798 3.62 36.02 11.23
C PRO A 798 5.02 36.65 11.16
N THR A 799 5.59 36.98 12.32
CA THR A 799 6.92 37.57 12.42
C THR A 799 8.00 36.62 11.91
N GLY A 800 8.89 37.11 11.06
CA GLY A 800 9.88 36.27 10.39
C GLY A 800 11.08 35.81 11.25
N PRO A 801 12.06 35.13 10.63
CA PRO A 801 12.11 34.81 9.20
C PRO A 801 11.11 33.71 8.81
N ASN A 802 10.39 33.92 7.69
CA ASN A 802 9.53 32.93 7.04
C ASN A 802 10.12 32.62 5.64
N PRO A 803 11.18 31.81 5.56
CA PRO A 803 11.80 31.47 4.28
C PRO A 803 10.93 30.45 3.53
N ASP A 804 10.64 30.66 2.24
CA ASP A 804 10.04 29.62 1.38
C ASP A 804 11.08 28.50 1.15
N ALA A 805 11.09 27.51 2.03
CA ALA A 805 12.18 26.56 2.21
C ALA A 805 11.70 25.11 2.13
N ASP A 806 10.51 24.84 1.61
CA ASP A 806 9.93 23.50 1.60
C ASP A 806 10.52 22.56 0.51
N PHE A 807 9.98 21.34 0.44
CA PHE A 807 10.39 20.34 -0.56
C PHE A 807 9.52 20.39 -1.82
N GLY A 808 9.99 21.14 -2.82
CA GLY A 808 9.41 21.14 -4.16
C GLY A 808 9.68 19.89 -5.02
N GLU A 809 10.22 18.82 -4.43
CA GLU A 809 10.46 17.53 -5.07
C GLU A 809 10.43 16.36 -4.08
N GLU A 810 9.97 15.19 -4.55
CA GLU A 810 9.91 13.96 -3.76
C GLU A 810 11.27 13.24 -3.72
N PRO A 811 11.59 12.45 -2.68
CA PRO A 811 12.89 11.83 -2.53
C PRO A 811 13.19 10.77 -3.58
N MET A 812 14.37 10.83 -4.20
CA MET A 812 14.89 9.78 -5.08
C MET A 812 15.60 8.69 -4.25
N MET A 813 15.45 7.43 -4.65
CA MET A 813 16.00 6.28 -3.91
C MET A 813 17.23 5.69 -4.59
N LEU A 814 18.27 5.37 -3.81
CA LEU A 814 19.48 4.69 -4.28
C LEU A 814 20.17 3.90 -3.16
N SER A 815 21.20 3.16 -3.53
CA SER A 815 22.13 2.49 -2.60
C SER A 815 23.55 2.95 -2.90
N VAL A 816 24.29 3.34 -1.88
CA VAL A 816 25.68 3.80 -1.96
C VAL A 816 26.59 2.94 -1.08
N TYR A 817 27.91 2.98 -1.33
CA TYR A 817 28.90 2.35 -0.46
C TYR A 817 29.68 3.44 0.28
N ILE A 818 29.55 3.49 1.61
CA ILE A 818 30.25 4.44 2.47
C ILE A 818 31.22 3.63 3.33
N ASN A 819 32.53 3.89 3.18
CA ASN A 819 33.60 3.14 3.84
C ASN A 819 33.45 1.61 3.69
N GLY A 820 33.14 1.16 2.46
CA GLY A 820 32.90 -0.26 2.13
C GLY A 820 31.54 -0.82 2.60
N THR A 821 30.78 -0.11 3.42
CA THR A 821 29.46 -0.54 3.90
C THR A 821 28.36 -0.07 2.94
N LYS A 822 27.54 -1.00 2.43
CA LYS A 822 26.34 -0.64 1.65
C LYS A 822 25.34 0.11 2.54
N ARG A 823 24.83 1.23 2.07
CA ARG A 823 23.78 2.05 2.69
C ARG A 823 22.68 2.32 1.68
N ASP A 824 21.44 2.04 2.06
CA ASP A 824 20.26 2.43 1.29
C ASP A 824 19.84 3.83 1.75
N ILE A 825 19.81 4.79 0.82
CA ILE A 825 19.53 6.19 1.12
C ILE A 825 18.37 6.72 0.26
N VAL A 826 17.70 7.75 0.80
CA VAL A 826 16.87 8.68 0.02
C VAL A 826 17.55 10.03 -0.03
N VAL A 827 17.40 10.72 -1.17
CA VAL A 827 17.94 12.08 -1.38
C VAL A 827 16.85 12.97 -1.96
N ALA A 828 16.68 14.17 -1.40
CA ALA A 828 15.83 15.22 -1.96
C ALA A 828 16.54 16.58 -1.84
N VAL A 829 16.28 17.48 -2.78
CA VAL A 829 16.81 18.85 -2.77
C VAL A 829 15.68 19.82 -2.42
N GLN A 830 15.94 20.66 -1.43
CA GLN A 830 14.99 21.56 -0.82
C GLN A 830 15.00 22.93 -1.53
N LYS A 831 13.91 23.71 -1.44
CA LYS A 831 13.86 25.10 -1.94
C LYS A 831 14.91 26.02 -1.30
N SER A 832 15.39 25.69 -0.10
CA SER A 832 16.54 26.33 0.54
C SER A 832 17.85 26.22 -0.25
N GLY A 833 17.93 25.30 -1.23
CA GLY A 833 19.14 24.98 -1.99
C GLY A 833 19.95 23.82 -1.41
N PHE A 834 19.54 23.27 -0.26
CA PHE A 834 20.19 22.12 0.37
C PHE A 834 19.73 20.79 -0.21
N ALA A 835 20.68 19.96 -0.63
CA ALA A 835 20.48 18.54 -0.90
C ALA A 835 20.69 17.74 0.39
N TRP A 836 19.71 16.91 0.75
CA TRP A 836 19.70 16.13 2.00
C TRP A 836 19.71 14.63 1.70
N ALA A 837 20.61 13.87 2.33
CA ALA A 837 20.65 12.42 2.23
C ALA A 837 20.34 11.75 3.58
N LEU A 838 19.35 10.86 3.61
CA LEU A 838 18.88 10.16 4.81
C LEU A 838 18.95 8.64 4.63
N ASP A 839 19.24 7.91 5.72
CA ASP A 839 19.15 6.44 5.77
C ASP A 839 17.68 5.98 5.65
N ARG A 840 17.40 5.09 4.70
CA ARG A 840 16.02 4.63 4.40
C ARG A 840 15.31 3.95 5.57
N ASN A 841 16.04 3.39 6.53
CA ASN A 841 15.44 2.64 7.63
C ASN A 841 14.90 3.54 8.75
N ASN A 842 15.47 4.72 8.96
CA ASN A 842 15.23 5.52 10.17
C ASN A 842 15.33 7.04 10.01
N GLY A 843 15.56 7.57 8.80
CA GLY A 843 15.64 9.01 8.56
C GLY A 843 16.88 9.70 9.14
N LYS A 844 17.91 8.93 9.54
CA LYS A 844 19.17 9.52 10.02
C LYS A 844 19.89 10.21 8.87
N ILE A 845 20.28 11.47 9.08
CA ILE A 845 21.12 12.24 8.15
C ILE A 845 22.47 11.51 7.95
N ILE A 846 22.78 11.26 6.68
CA ILE A 846 24.05 10.70 6.22
C ILE A 846 24.98 11.83 5.80
N TRP A 847 24.49 12.74 4.95
CA TRP A 847 25.15 13.99 4.58
C TRP A 847 24.10 15.04 4.18
N PHE A 848 24.52 16.30 4.13
CA PHE A 848 23.78 17.40 3.52
C PHE A 848 24.75 18.34 2.82
N THR A 849 24.31 19.04 1.78
CA THR A 849 25.16 19.94 0.98
C THR A 849 24.34 21.08 0.44
N GLU A 850 24.80 22.32 0.63
CA GLU A 850 24.28 23.49 -0.07
C GLU A 850 24.70 23.38 -1.54
N ALA A 851 23.76 23.01 -2.43
CA ALA A 851 24.03 22.82 -3.85
C ALA A 851 24.09 24.17 -4.60
N GLY A 852 23.37 25.18 -4.10
CA GLY A 852 23.34 26.55 -4.59
C GLY A 852 22.35 27.39 -3.77
N PRO A 853 22.15 28.67 -4.11
CA PRO A 853 21.23 29.54 -3.38
C PRO A 853 19.77 29.09 -3.52
N GLY A 854 19.01 29.22 -2.43
CA GLY A 854 17.55 29.14 -2.43
C GLY A 854 16.87 30.41 -2.96
N GLY A 855 15.52 30.44 -2.91
CA GLY A 855 14.72 31.59 -3.33
C GLY A 855 13.21 31.33 -3.24
N THR A 856 12.39 32.34 -3.50
CA THR A 856 10.90 32.27 -3.42
C THR A 856 10.24 31.56 -4.61
N SER A 857 11.03 31.03 -5.54
CA SER A 857 10.61 29.97 -6.46
C SER A 857 11.62 28.81 -6.45
N GLY A 858 12.37 28.71 -5.34
CA GLY A 858 13.26 27.62 -4.97
C GLY A 858 14.74 27.75 -5.35
N GLY A 859 15.52 26.91 -4.68
CA GLY A 859 16.78 26.33 -5.14
C GLY A 859 16.45 25.06 -5.94
N GLY A 860 16.44 23.89 -5.28
CA GLY A 860 16.00 22.64 -5.89
C GLY A 860 14.47 22.55 -5.96
N THR A 861 13.92 22.27 -7.14
CA THR A 861 12.47 22.15 -7.38
C THR A 861 12.15 21.24 -8.56
N TRP A 862 10.97 20.60 -8.51
CA TRP A 862 10.33 19.80 -9.57
C TRP A 862 10.99 18.46 -9.91
N GLY A 863 12.25 18.19 -9.53
CA GLY A 863 12.86 16.87 -9.68
C GLY A 863 14.32 16.83 -10.12
N ALA A 864 15.19 16.53 -9.16
CA ALA A 864 16.53 16.01 -9.32
C ALA A 864 16.57 14.59 -9.93
N ALA A 865 17.76 14.14 -10.33
CA ALA A 865 18.00 12.84 -10.97
C ALA A 865 19.25 12.15 -10.43
N THR A 866 19.36 10.82 -10.60
CA THR A 866 20.57 10.06 -10.21
C THR A 866 20.90 8.89 -11.13
N ASP A 867 22.18 8.75 -11.49
CA ASP A 867 22.75 7.56 -12.13
C ASP A 867 23.19 6.49 -11.11
N THR A 868 22.74 6.62 -9.85
CA THR A 868 23.17 5.89 -8.63
C THR A 868 24.61 6.15 -8.16
N LYS A 869 25.43 6.87 -8.93
CA LYS A 869 26.80 7.25 -8.58
C LYS A 869 26.89 8.74 -8.20
N ARG A 870 26.05 9.56 -8.81
CA ARG A 870 25.93 11.00 -8.60
C ARG A 870 24.48 11.40 -8.41
N ILE A 871 24.29 12.51 -7.72
CA ILE A 871 23.04 13.24 -7.62
C ILE A 871 23.14 14.46 -8.52
N TYR A 872 22.12 14.73 -9.34
CA TYR A 872 22.05 15.86 -10.24
C TYR A 872 20.82 16.69 -9.90
N THR A 873 20.98 18.00 -9.69
CA THR A 873 19.85 18.90 -9.41
C THR A 873 19.92 20.16 -10.27
N ASN A 874 18.75 20.72 -10.56
CA ASN A 874 18.61 22.12 -10.92
C ASN A 874 18.68 23.00 -9.65
N ILE A 875 19.14 24.24 -9.84
CA ILE A 875 19.04 25.35 -8.90
C ILE A 875 18.34 26.48 -9.66
N ALA A 876 17.15 26.89 -9.23
CA ALA A 876 16.39 27.93 -9.92
C ALA A 876 16.96 29.34 -9.68
N ASN A 877 17.38 29.67 -8.45
CA ASN A 877 17.94 30.98 -8.07
C ASN A 877 17.04 32.17 -8.47
N SER A 878 15.75 32.08 -8.14
CA SER A 878 14.73 33.07 -8.52
C SER A 878 15.00 34.49 -8.02
N ASN A 879 15.77 34.61 -6.93
CA ASN A 879 16.08 35.88 -6.28
C ASN A 879 17.37 36.53 -6.83
N HIS A 880 17.98 35.94 -7.87
CA HIS A 880 19.22 36.41 -8.50
C HIS A 880 20.39 36.61 -7.52
N LEU A 881 20.50 35.72 -6.53
CA LEU A 881 21.59 35.73 -5.55
C LEU A 881 22.91 35.29 -6.19
N ASN A 882 24.03 35.69 -5.57
CA ASN A 882 25.37 35.29 -6.02
C ASN A 882 25.58 33.78 -5.84
N PHE A 883 25.57 33.03 -6.94
CA PHE A 883 25.84 31.60 -6.97
C PHE A 883 27.28 31.33 -7.40
N ILE A 884 28.09 30.77 -6.50
CA ILE A 884 29.50 30.41 -6.76
C ILE A 884 29.57 29.01 -7.39
N LEU A 885 30.03 28.94 -8.64
CA LEU A 885 30.09 27.71 -9.44
C LEU A 885 31.38 26.91 -9.18
N LEU A 886 31.30 25.87 -8.35
CA LEU A 886 32.40 24.94 -8.11
C LEU A 886 32.60 23.96 -9.29
N PRO A 887 33.85 23.57 -9.61
CA PRO A 887 35.12 23.99 -8.99
C PRO A 887 35.69 25.29 -9.60
N SER A 888 34.97 25.95 -10.52
CA SER A 888 35.49 27.10 -11.29
C SER A 888 35.62 28.40 -10.50
N ASN A 889 34.94 28.52 -9.35
CA ASN A 889 34.78 29.72 -8.53
C ASN A 889 34.24 30.96 -9.28
N LYS A 890 33.64 30.77 -10.46
CA LYS A 890 32.91 31.83 -11.16
C LYS A 890 31.58 32.12 -10.46
N VAL A 891 31.18 33.39 -10.43
CA VAL A 891 29.88 33.80 -9.88
C VAL A 891 28.88 33.97 -11.01
N THR A 892 27.65 33.50 -10.82
CA THR A 892 26.47 33.81 -11.64
C THR A 892 25.34 34.34 -10.76
N THR A 893 24.38 35.03 -11.37
CA THR A 893 23.08 35.39 -10.74
C THR A 893 21.91 34.67 -11.40
N GLY A 894 22.16 33.77 -12.35
CA GLY A 894 21.17 32.86 -12.91
C GLY A 894 21.03 31.58 -12.09
N GLY A 895 20.14 30.71 -12.53
CA GLY A 895 20.10 29.32 -12.10
C GLY A 895 21.22 28.49 -12.74
N GLY A 896 21.26 27.20 -12.40
CA GLY A 896 22.22 26.27 -12.98
C GLY A 896 21.98 24.82 -12.57
N TRP A 897 22.85 23.94 -13.03
CA TRP A 897 22.83 22.52 -12.73
C TRP A 897 24.03 22.12 -11.89
N VAL A 898 23.83 21.23 -10.93
CA VAL A 898 24.84 20.81 -9.96
C VAL A 898 24.90 19.29 -9.93
N ALA A 899 26.11 18.74 -9.96
CA ALA A 899 26.35 17.32 -9.73
C ALA A 899 27.12 17.11 -8.43
N MET A 900 26.64 16.20 -7.61
CA MET A 900 27.23 15.79 -6.33
C MET A 900 27.57 14.30 -6.36
N ASP A 901 28.62 13.91 -5.65
CA ASP A 901 28.96 12.51 -5.37
C ASP A 901 27.90 11.89 -4.45
N ALA A 902 27.30 10.76 -4.83
CA ALA A 902 26.18 10.19 -4.08
C ALA A 902 26.55 9.66 -2.67
N PRO A 903 27.72 9.00 -2.46
CA PRO A 903 28.16 8.61 -1.12
C PRO A 903 28.46 9.76 -0.16
N THR A 904 29.00 10.89 -0.65
CA THR A 904 29.55 11.96 0.22
C THR A 904 28.81 13.31 0.17
N GLY A 905 27.94 13.54 -0.82
CA GLY A 905 27.31 14.83 -1.08
C GLY A 905 28.22 15.86 -1.75
N LYS A 906 29.53 15.58 -1.88
CA LYS A 906 30.51 16.55 -2.39
C LYS A 906 30.17 17.01 -3.81
N ILE A 907 30.05 18.32 -4.03
CA ILE A 907 29.90 18.90 -5.37
C ILE A 907 31.12 18.53 -6.24
N LEU A 908 30.83 17.93 -7.39
CA LEU A 908 31.80 17.52 -8.40
C LEU A 908 31.96 18.59 -9.48
N TRP A 909 30.84 19.17 -9.91
CA TRP A 909 30.77 20.29 -10.84
C TRP A 909 29.44 21.03 -10.70
N SER A 910 29.42 22.28 -11.14
CA SER A 910 28.22 23.09 -11.31
C SER A 910 28.35 23.98 -12.54
N THR A 911 27.25 24.15 -13.27
CA THR A 911 27.18 24.83 -14.57
C THR A 911 25.99 25.77 -14.57
N ALA A 912 26.23 27.08 -14.73
CA ALA A 912 25.15 28.06 -14.87
C ALA A 912 24.35 27.88 -16.17
N ASP A 913 23.09 28.32 -16.14
CA ASP A 913 22.31 28.57 -17.35
C ASP A 913 23.02 29.64 -18.22
N PRO A 914 23.38 29.34 -19.49
CA PRO A 914 24.09 30.27 -20.36
C PRO A 914 23.33 31.56 -20.71
N LYS A 915 22.03 31.63 -20.44
CA LYS A 915 21.19 32.82 -20.64
C LYS A 915 20.86 33.54 -19.32
N ASN A 916 21.46 33.12 -18.20
CA ASN A 916 21.26 33.64 -16.86
C ASN A 916 19.80 33.57 -16.36
N ALA A 917 19.04 32.56 -16.81
CA ALA A 917 17.66 32.29 -16.39
C ALA A 917 17.57 31.20 -15.31
N THR A 918 16.36 30.91 -14.84
CA THR A 918 16.11 29.83 -13.87
C THR A 918 16.03 28.46 -14.57
N THR A 919 16.34 27.38 -13.84
CA THR A 919 16.44 26.02 -14.38
C THR A 919 15.44 25.06 -13.75
N ASN A 920 14.99 24.08 -14.56
CA ASN A 920 13.84 23.20 -14.28
C ASN A 920 14.31 21.72 -14.23
N PRO A 921 13.43 20.72 -13.98
CA PRO A 921 13.87 19.42 -13.50
C PRO A 921 14.71 18.66 -14.53
N VAL A 922 15.71 17.94 -14.01
CA VAL A 922 16.75 17.32 -14.82
C VAL A 922 16.45 15.86 -15.13
N THR A 923 17.09 15.33 -16.17
CA THR A 923 16.97 13.91 -16.59
C THR A 923 18.33 13.37 -16.95
N ILE A 924 18.69 12.19 -16.44
CA ILE A 924 19.98 11.56 -16.76
C ILE A 924 19.76 10.41 -17.74
N ALA A 925 20.60 10.33 -18.77
CA ALA A 925 20.60 9.26 -19.76
C ALA A 925 22.04 8.97 -20.21
N ASN A 926 22.55 7.77 -19.90
CA ASN A 926 23.85 7.27 -20.39
C ASN A 926 25.02 8.30 -20.36
N GLY A 927 25.22 8.94 -19.20
CA GLY A 927 26.29 9.93 -19.02
C GLY A 927 25.99 11.34 -19.58
N VAL A 928 24.77 11.60 -20.04
CA VAL A 928 24.29 12.91 -20.48
C VAL A 928 23.15 13.37 -19.59
N LEU A 929 23.34 14.50 -18.91
CA LEU A 929 22.29 15.19 -18.16
C LEU A 929 21.55 16.13 -19.11
N LEU A 930 20.22 16.08 -19.10
CA LEU A 930 19.34 16.95 -19.87
C LEU A 930 18.67 17.95 -18.93
N GLY A 931 18.66 19.23 -19.31
CA GLY A 931 18.11 20.33 -18.52
C GLY A 931 17.40 21.38 -19.37
N GLY A 932 16.32 21.96 -18.85
CA GLY A 932 15.52 22.99 -19.51
C GLY A 932 15.60 24.34 -18.79
N SER A 933 15.60 25.42 -19.56
CA SER A 933 15.71 26.80 -19.09
C SER A 933 14.38 27.56 -19.21
N THR A 934 14.07 28.41 -18.23
CA THR A 934 12.91 29.31 -18.29
C THR A 934 13.11 30.53 -19.18
N TYR A 935 14.31 30.75 -19.74
CA TYR A 935 14.58 31.89 -20.63
C TYR A 935 13.51 31.99 -21.74
N PRO A 936 13.10 33.19 -22.22
CA PRO A 936 11.97 33.33 -23.15
C PRO A 936 12.00 32.47 -24.41
N THR A 937 13.18 32.20 -24.98
CA THR A 937 13.33 31.30 -26.15
C THR A 937 13.40 29.81 -25.80
N GLY A 938 13.36 29.46 -24.50
CA GLY A 938 13.32 28.12 -23.96
C GLY A 938 14.41 27.19 -24.46
N PRO A 939 15.70 27.49 -24.19
CA PRO A 939 16.77 26.58 -24.54
C PRO A 939 16.70 25.30 -23.70
N VAL A 940 16.90 24.18 -24.38
CA VAL A 940 17.18 22.87 -23.80
C VAL A 940 18.64 22.53 -24.00
N TYR A 941 19.25 21.88 -23.01
CA TYR A 941 20.68 21.58 -22.96
C TYR A 941 20.93 20.09 -22.74
N ALA A 942 21.94 19.56 -23.43
CA ALA A 942 22.56 18.28 -23.11
C ALA A 942 23.95 18.54 -22.54
N ILE A 943 24.23 18.01 -21.35
CA ILE A 943 25.37 18.33 -20.50
C ILE A 943 26.11 17.02 -20.19
N ASN A 944 27.44 17.00 -20.34
CA ASN A 944 28.26 15.87 -19.95
C ASN A 944 28.18 15.66 -18.44
N ALA A 945 27.65 14.53 -18.01
CA ALA A 945 27.37 14.25 -16.61
C ALA A 945 28.64 14.01 -15.77
N LYS A 946 29.82 13.89 -16.42
CA LYS A 946 31.14 13.76 -15.77
C LYS A 946 31.74 15.10 -15.33
N ASP A 947 31.58 16.16 -16.12
CA ASP A 947 32.33 17.41 -15.96
C ASP A 947 31.50 18.70 -16.11
N GLY A 948 30.20 18.60 -16.37
CA GLY A 948 29.30 19.75 -16.49
C GLY A 948 29.38 20.49 -17.83
N LYS A 949 30.19 20.02 -18.79
CA LYS A 949 30.32 20.68 -20.09
C LYS A 949 29.05 20.52 -20.94
N ILE A 950 28.50 21.63 -21.42
CA ILE A 950 27.40 21.61 -22.41
C ILE A 950 27.92 21.03 -23.73
N LEU A 951 27.24 20.00 -24.23
CA LEU A 951 27.55 19.27 -25.45
C LEU A 951 26.67 19.66 -26.64
N TRP A 952 25.44 20.08 -26.35
CA TRP A 952 24.43 20.45 -27.34
C TRP A 952 23.36 21.35 -26.70
N SER A 953 22.74 22.20 -27.52
CA SER A 953 21.60 23.02 -27.11
C SER A 953 20.64 23.30 -28.28
N TYR A 954 19.37 23.57 -27.97
CA TYR A 954 18.37 23.99 -28.95
C TYR A 954 17.33 24.94 -28.33
N GLU A 955 16.93 26.00 -29.02
CA GLU A 955 15.93 26.96 -28.54
C GLU A 955 14.51 26.54 -29.01
N THR A 956 13.63 26.18 -28.08
CA THR A 956 12.28 25.66 -28.41
C THR A 956 11.25 26.74 -28.77
N GLY A 957 11.59 28.02 -28.56
CA GLY A 957 10.75 29.18 -28.87
C GLY A 957 9.79 29.62 -27.76
N ALA A 958 9.79 28.95 -26.60
CA ALA A 958 9.07 29.38 -25.38
C ALA A 958 9.67 28.70 -24.14
N SER A 959 9.70 29.37 -22.99
CA SER A 959 10.23 28.88 -21.70
C SER A 959 9.95 27.39 -21.43
N VAL A 960 10.97 26.61 -21.08
CA VAL A 960 10.84 25.16 -20.82
C VAL A 960 10.77 24.91 -19.32
N PHE A 961 9.55 24.68 -18.81
CA PHE A 961 9.27 24.48 -17.38
C PHE A 961 9.09 23.01 -16.98
N GLY A 962 8.71 22.15 -17.94
CA GLY A 962 8.49 20.72 -17.71
C GLY A 962 9.78 19.89 -17.77
N GLY A 963 9.72 18.69 -17.18
CA GLY A 963 10.80 17.71 -17.27
C GLY A 963 10.84 17.00 -18.62
N MET A 964 11.98 16.37 -18.90
CA MET A 964 12.19 15.57 -20.11
C MET A 964 12.05 14.08 -19.81
N SER A 965 11.68 13.30 -20.82
CA SER A 965 11.77 11.84 -20.79
C SER A 965 12.57 11.33 -21.98
N VAL A 966 13.21 10.17 -21.83
CA VAL A 966 14.17 9.64 -22.82
C VAL A 966 13.86 8.19 -23.14
N SER A 967 13.86 7.85 -24.43
CA SER A 967 13.78 6.48 -24.92
C SER A 967 14.38 6.32 -26.32
N ASN A 968 15.19 5.28 -26.50
CA ASN A 968 15.62 4.75 -27.79
C ASN A 968 16.33 5.81 -28.68
N GLY A 969 17.24 6.58 -28.10
CA GLY A 969 17.98 7.63 -28.78
C GLY A 969 17.23 8.95 -28.94
N CYS A 970 16.03 9.08 -28.36
CA CYS A 970 15.19 10.28 -28.43
C CYS A 970 14.89 10.83 -27.04
N MET A 971 14.92 12.16 -26.90
CA MET A 971 14.40 12.90 -25.76
C MET A 971 13.12 13.66 -26.13
N TYR A 972 12.18 13.74 -25.20
CA TYR A 972 10.86 14.33 -25.39
C TYR A 972 10.62 15.42 -24.33
N VAL A 973 10.18 16.60 -24.77
CA VAL A 973 10.06 17.79 -23.90
C VAL A 973 8.90 18.70 -24.34
N GLY A 974 8.11 19.16 -23.38
CA GLY A 974 7.06 20.16 -23.57
C GLY A 974 7.57 21.57 -23.34
N ASN A 975 6.98 22.57 -24.01
CA ASN A 975 7.32 23.97 -23.78
C ASN A 975 6.15 24.83 -23.28
N GLY A 976 6.51 25.96 -22.70
CA GLY A 976 5.63 26.98 -22.17
C GLY A 976 5.35 26.88 -20.67
N TYR A 977 5.16 28.05 -20.05
CA TYR A 977 4.43 28.22 -18.80
C TYR A 977 3.77 29.60 -18.79
N ARG A 978 2.62 29.76 -18.12
CA ARG A 978 1.90 31.04 -18.06
C ARG A 978 2.08 31.68 -16.68
N ALA A 979 3.13 32.48 -16.53
CA ALA A 979 3.28 33.45 -15.45
C ALA A 979 3.91 34.74 -16.00
N PRO A 980 3.87 35.88 -15.28
CA PRO A 980 4.35 37.17 -15.81
C PRO A 980 5.80 37.18 -16.30
N ALA A 981 6.66 36.32 -15.76
CA ALA A 981 8.07 36.20 -16.12
C ALA A 981 8.39 35.16 -17.22
N TYR A 982 7.39 34.43 -17.74
CA TYR A 982 7.62 33.27 -18.62
C TYR A 982 6.84 33.34 -19.93
N THR A 983 7.45 32.83 -20.99
CA THR A 983 6.85 32.76 -22.33
C THR A 983 5.97 31.53 -22.45
N SER A 984 4.71 31.74 -22.85
CA SER A 984 3.77 30.64 -23.11
C SER A 984 4.11 29.89 -24.39
N GLY A 985 3.92 28.57 -24.36
CA GLY A 985 4.23 27.64 -25.44
C GLY A 985 3.02 26.79 -25.79
N THR A 986 3.14 25.99 -26.85
CA THR A 986 2.05 25.14 -27.37
C THR A 986 2.52 23.80 -27.92
N TYR A 987 3.81 23.46 -27.77
CA TYR A 987 4.41 22.33 -28.48
C TYR A 987 5.03 21.29 -27.54
N LEU A 988 4.93 20.03 -27.97
CA LEU A 988 5.79 18.93 -27.54
C LEU A 988 6.84 18.67 -28.64
N PHE A 989 8.10 18.49 -28.27
CA PHE A 989 9.21 18.25 -29.19
C PHE A 989 9.80 16.86 -28.98
N ALA A 990 10.31 16.28 -30.07
CA ALA A 990 11.18 15.11 -30.04
C ALA A 990 12.52 15.44 -30.68
N PHE A 991 13.60 15.30 -29.91
CA PHE A 991 14.97 15.43 -30.42
C PHE A 991 15.62 14.05 -30.37
N CYS A 992 16.18 13.59 -31.48
CA CYS A 992 16.77 12.25 -31.57
C CYS A 992 18.20 12.32 -32.10
N THR A 993 19.05 11.40 -31.64
CA THR A 993 20.33 11.11 -32.29
C THR A 993 20.02 10.27 -33.52
N GLU A 994 20.43 10.74 -34.70
CA GLU A 994 20.51 9.88 -35.87
C GLU A 994 21.63 8.85 -35.62
N THR A 995 21.30 7.56 -35.68
CA THR A 995 22.33 6.53 -35.82
C THR A 995 22.90 6.64 -37.23
N PRO A 996 24.24 6.74 -37.40
CA PRO A 996 24.87 6.65 -38.71
C PRO A 996 24.64 5.29 -39.37
#